data_AF-A0A2N0LYW9-F1
#
_entry.id   AF-A0A2N0LYW9-F1
#
_cell.length_a   1.000
_cell.length_b   1.000
_cell.length_c   1.000
_cell.angle_alpha   90.00
_cell.angle_beta   90.00
_cell.angle_gamma   90.00
#
_symmetry.space_group_name_H-M   'P 1'
#
loop_
_entity.id
_entity.type
_entity.pdbx_description
1 polymer ?
#
loop_
_entity_poly.entity_id
_entity_poly.type
_entity_poly.pdbx_seq_one_letter_code
_entity_poly.pdbx_strand_id
1 'polypeptide(L)'
;MLSVFNTLTKQIEEIQPIKPGFISMYTCGPTVYRDAHIGNLRTYLMADWIRRVSEANGLQVYHIKNITDVGHMRQELVETGGDKVILAALAEGRTVEDITKYYADIFHRDEARLNIKEAHVFPWATEHITEMVSIVERLMASGYAYENGGNIYYEVAKFQDYGKLSRNTGADLLEGVRAEADPLKRDPRDFTLWKAAEPGRDLKWASPWGDGFPGWHIECSAMAEKYLGQEFDIHTGGVDNIFPHHEDEIAQSEAAFGKPHVRYWVHAQHLLADGAKMAKSSGNVFLLDELISRGFAPLSFRYLCLTIRYRHRMNFTFTSLKAAEKALTNLRHRIWVWKGLPPLDELPPETDEWRQKFWSAVENDLDMPAALAQTWDMVRSSLPGQAKLALLLEYDSIYGLDLDQVPVEYAVPEPVAASVGQRGSLRQEADYTAADALRADILSKGFLLEDTLEEARIRPKTPLEQQRERWASVSSSREVESLLDQPDKYDFSFVLNAYGHPGDVERCVSSMLKYSGDYSSEIIVVDNGSTDGTAEWLEEFQSSHDTLRVIHCDHNVGDAAGKNIALKQSLGRNIIMLDGSTEIVGNILDPIGQRLAEESIGIFGPYGLSTDDLQHFHEEVEEGEADAMQAYCMTFRRELVSTVGLMRECFRFYRNLDIDYCFQFKDKGYRIVSDGSLPFVRHEHRQWTELDENQRDELSRKNFGRFLRRWGNRPELLIAADAKGFGFQGTHH
;
A
#
# COMPACT_ATOMS: atom_id res chain seq x y z
N MET A 1 -15.17 -22.92 20.92
CA MET A 1 -16.09 -22.34 19.90
C MET A 1 -15.63 -20.92 19.59
N LEU A 2 -15.73 -20.49 18.33
CA LEU A 2 -15.24 -19.18 17.90
C LEU A 2 -16.06 -18.04 18.50
N SER A 3 -15.38 -17.11 19.17
CA SER A 3 -15.92 -15.81 19.57
C SER A 3 -15.32 -14.70 18.72
N VAL A 4 -16.12 -13.69 18.36
CA VAL A 4 -15.70 -12.55 17.55
C VAL A 4 -16.23 -11.25 18.14
N PHE A 5 -15.51 -10.15 17.89
CA PHE A 5 -16.01 -8.82 18.23
C PHE A 5 -17.17 -8.44 17.34
N ASN A 6 -18.36 -8.39 17.93
CA ASN A 6 -19.56 -7.94 17.28
C ASN A 6 -19.61 -6.41 17.30
N THR A 7 -19.54 -5.80 16.13
CA THR A 7 -19.52 -4.34 15.96
C THR A 7 -20.82 -3.71 16.43
N LEU A 8 -21.94 -4.43 16.38
CA LEU A 8 -23.23 -3.92 16.82
C LEU A 8 -23.26 -3.71 18.35
N THR A 9 -22.76 -4.68 19.11
CA THR A 9 -22.79 -4.67 20.59
C THR A 9 -21.52 -4.13 21.23
N LYS A 10 -20.43 -4.05 20.47
CA LYS A 10 -19.06 -3.69 20.91
C LYS A 10 -18.48 -4.67 21.92
N GLN A 11 -18.84 -5.95 21.83
CA GLN A 11 -18.36 -7.00 22.72
C GLN A 11 -17.83 -8.19 21.92
N ILE A 12 -16.94 -8.96 22.54
CA ILE A 12 -16.55 -10.27 22.01
C ILE A 12 -17.64 -11.25 22.40
N GLU A 13 -18.25 -11.88 21.41
CA GLU A 13 -19.38 -12.78 21.57
C GLU A 13 -19.09 -14.11 20.89
N GLU A 14 -19.50 -15.21 21.54
CA GLU A 14 -19.49 -16.52 20.93
C GLU A 14 -20.50 -16.57 19.78
N ILE A 15 -20.10 -17.10 18.62
CA ILE A 15 -20.99 -17.25 17.47
C ILE A 15 -21.97 -18.39 17.77
N GLN A 16 -23.26 -18.03 17.87
CA GLN A 16 -24.37 -18.94 18.03
C GLN A 16 -25.19 -18.96 16.73
N PRO A 17 -25.03 -20.00 15.89
CA PRO A 17 -25.72 -20.05 14.62
C PRO A 17 -27.25 -20.10 14.79
N ILE A 18 -27.99 -19.38 13.93
CA ILE A 18 -29.46 -19.39 13.86
C ILE A 18 -29.95 -20.83 13.68
N LYS A 19 -29.29 -21.58 12.79
CA LYS A 19 -29.54 -22.99 12.55
C LYS A 19 -28.39 -23.82 13.16
N PRO A 20 -28.64 -24.71 14.14
CA PRO A 20 -27.59 -25.52 14.74
C PRO A 20 -26.72 -26.24 13.70
N GLY A 21 -25.41 -26.09 13.82
CA GLY A 21 -24.41 -26.70 12.92
C GLY A 21 -24.20 -25.98 11.58
N PHE A 22 -24.88 -24.86 11.30
CA PHE A 22 -24.83 -24.18 10.01
C PHE A 22 -24.73 -22.66 10.17
N ILE A 23 -23.70 -22.04 9.58
CA ILE A 23 -23.49 -20.58 9.54
C ILE A 23 -23.83 -20.04 8.14
N SER A 24 -24.73 -19.07 8.07
CA SER A 24 -24.93 -18.20 6.90
C SER A 24 -24.08 -16.93 7.01
N MET A 25 -23.17 -16.74 6.05
CA MET A 25 -22.20 -15.63 6.06
C MET A 25 -22.26 -14.80 4.77
N TYR A 26 -22.31 -13.48 4.93
CA TYR A 26 -22.20 -12.52 3.84
C TYR A 26 -20.94 -11.65 3.99
N THR A 27 -20.28 -11.34 2.88
CA THR A 27 -19.16 -10.39 2.79
C THR A 27 -19.43 -9.38 1.70
N CYS A 28 -19.42 -8.08 2.01
CA CYS A 28 -19.38 -7.05 0.97
C CYS A 28 -18.11 -7.22 0.13
N GLY A 29 -18.28 -7.47 -1.17
CA GLY A 29 -17.18 -7.68 -2.10
C GLY A 29 -16.73 -6.40 -2.83
N PRO A 30 -15.91 -6.55 -3.88
CA PRO A 30 -15.28 -5.43 -4.55
C PRO A 30 -16.22 -4.72 -5.53
N THR A 31 -15.96 -3.43 -5.75
CA THR A 31 -16.40 -2.71 -6.95
C THR A 31 -15.41 -2.98 -8.08
N VAL A 32 -15.84 -3.58 -9.18
CA VAL A 32 -14.95 -4.09 -10.24
C VAL A 32 -14.72 -3.09 -11.38
N TYR A 33 -14.14 -1.93 -11.06
CA TYR A 33 -13.71 -0.93 -12.05
C TYR A 33 -12.19 -0.65 -12.03
N ARG A 34 -11.48 -1.34 -11.13
CA ARG A 34 -10.03 -1.24 -10.93
C ARG A 34 -9.54 -2.42 -10.10
N ASP A 35 -8.23 -2.62 -10.07
CA ASP A 35 -7.60 -3.64 -9.23
C ASP A 35 -7.92 -3.47 -7.74
N ALA A 36 -8.17 -4.59 -7.07
CA ALA A 36 -8.19 -4.64 -5.62
C ALA A 36 -6.75 -4.49 -5.09
N HIS A 37 -6.55 -3.58 -4.14
CA HIS A 37 -5.24 -3.41 -3.51
C HIS A 37 -5.12 -4.29 -2.26
N ILE A 38 -3.90 -4.43 -1.73
CA ILE A 38 -3.63 -5.31 -0.57
C ILE A 38 -4.46 -4.94 0.69
N GLY A 39 -4.88 -3.68 0.83
CA GLY A 39 -5.83 -3.27 1.87
C GLY A 39 -7.23 -3.89 1.74
N ASN A 40 -7.73 -4.11 0.52
CA ASN A 40 -8.99 -4.82 0.29
C ASN A 40 -8.79 -6.31 0.63
N LEU A 41 -7.72 -6.91 0.12
CA LEU A 41 -7.39 -8.32 0.33
C LEU A 41 -7.25 -8.68 1.82
N ARG A 42 -6.72 -7.77 2.66
CA ARG A 42 -6.68 -7.93 4.12
C ARG A 42 -8.07 -8.15 4.73
N THR A 43 -9.09 -7.46 4.22
CA THR A 43 -10.48 -7.60 4.69
C THR A 43 -11.01 -8.99 4.38
N TYR A 44 -10.73 -9.50 3.18
CA TYR A 44 -11.18 -10.83 2.77
C TYR A 44 -10.44 -11.96 3.48
N LEU A 45 -9.18 -11.76 3.89
CA LEU A 45 -8.46 -12.70 4.77
C LEU A 45 -9.16 -12.88 6.13
N MET A 46 -9.75 -11.82 6.69
CA MET A 46 -10.55 -11.94 7.93
C MET A 46 -11.75 -12.86 7.72
N ALA A 47 -12.52 -12.67 6.65
CA ALA A 47 -13.66 -13.52 6.34
C ALA A 47 -13.22 -14.99 6.09
N ASP A 48 -12.10 -15.19 5.41
CA ASP A 48 -11.49 -16.51 5.21
C ASP A 48 -11.14 -17.20 6.54
N TRP A 49 -10.53 -16.50 7.49
CA TRP A 49 -10.22 -17.07 8.80
C TRP A 49 -11.47 -17.41 9.61
N ILE A 50 -12.50 -16.55 9.61
CA ILE A 50 -13.79 -16.87 10.24
C ILE A 50 -14.34 -18.19 9.69
N ARG A 51 -14.35 -18.35 8.36
CA ARG A 51 -14.82 -19.57 7.71
C ARG A 51 -13.97 -20.78 8.06
N ARG A 52 -12.64 -20.69 7.93
CA ARG A 52 -11.71 -21.81 8.22
C ARG A 52 -11.84 -22.32 9.64
N VAL A 53 -11.91 -21.41 10.62
CA VAL A 53 -12.08 -21.75 12.03
C VAL A 53 -13.44 -22.37 12.29
N SER A 54 -14.50 -21.83 11.69
CA SER A 54 -15.86 -22.39 11.84
C SER A 54 -15.97 -23.80 11.27
N GLU A 55 -15.43 -24.02 10.06
CA GLU A 55 -15.41 -25.35 9.42
C GLU A 55 -14.57 -26.36 10.20
N ALA A 56 -13.41 -25.94 10.73
CA ALA A 56 -12.57 -26.81 11.55
C ALA A 56 -13.20 -27.14 12.92
N ASN A 57 -14.09 -26.28 13.43
CA ASN A 57 -14.96 -26.56 14.58
C ASN A 57 -16.19 -27.42 14.23
N GLY A 58 -16.26 -27.96 13.01
CA GLY A 58 -17.31 -28.88 12.58
C GLY A 58 -18.61 -28.21 12.13
N LEU A 59 -18.61 -26.89 11.90
CA LEU A 59 -19.76 -26.17 11.37
C LEU A 59 -19.76 -26.17 9.84
N GLN A 60 -20.93 -26.35 9.23
CA GLN A 60 -21.09 -26.05 7.81
C GLN A 60 -21.21 -24.54 7.62
N VAL A 61 -20.46 -23.95 6.70
CA VAL A 61 -20.56 -22.52 6.37
C VAL A 61 -21.08 -22.37 4.94
N TYR A 62 -22.10 -21.55 4.75
CA TYR A 62 -22.53 -21.07 3.44
C TYR A 62 -22.20 -19.59 3.31
N HIS A 63 -21.26 -19.28 2.42
CA HIS A 63 -20.62 -17.97 2.32
C HIS A 63 -20.92 -17.32 0.97
N ILE A 64 -21.45 -16.11 1.00
CA ILE A 64 -21.79 -15.27 -0.16
C ILE A 64 -20.90 -14.04 -0.16
N LYS A 65 -20.40 -13.63 -1.33
CA LYS A 65 -19.62 -12.41 -1.50
C LYS A 65 -20.01 -11.72 -2.81
N ASN A 66 -20.64 -10.56 -2.77
CA ASN A 66 -21.12 -9.93 -3.99
C ASN A 66 -20.00 -9.38 -4.88
N ILE A 67 -20.34 -9.07 -6.12
CA ILE A 67 -19.56 -8.25 -7.04
C ILE A 67 -20.41 -7.03 -7.37
N THR A 68 -19.89 -5.82 -7.12
CA THR A 68 -20.57 -4.61 -7.59
C THR A 68 -19.99 -4.17 -8.93
N ASP A 69 -20.82 -4.33 -9.96
CA ASP A 69 -20.57 -4.02 -11.37
C ASP A 69 -21.37 -2.81 -11.88
N VAL A 70 -22.06 -2.09 -10.98
CA VAL A 70 -22.69 -0.77 -11.21
C VAL A 70 -21.95 0.26 -10.36
N GLY A 71 -21.50 1.37 -10.92
CA GLY A 71 -20.56 2.24 -10.21
C GLY A 71 -21.16 2.99 -9.03
N HIS A 72 -20.34 3.11 -7.98
CA HIS A 72 -20.65 3.92 -6.80
C HIS A 72 -20.47 5.40 -7.09
N MET A 73 -21.51 6.20 -6.85
CA MET A 73 -21.38 7.66 -6.80
C MET A 73 -20.79 8.08 -5.45
N ARG A 74 -19.46 8.11 -5.31
CA ARG A 74 -18.84 8.99 -4.30
C ARG A 74 -18.54 10.32 -4.97
N GLN A 75 -18.84 11.39 -4.25
CA GLN A 75 -18.87 12.79 -4.67
C GLN A 75 -17.60 13.38 -5.31
N GLU A 76 -16.51 12.63 -5.43
CA GLU A 76 -15.25 13.14 -5.97
C GLU A 76 -15.35 13.63 -7.44
N LEU A 77 -16.47 13.40 -8.14
CA LEU A 77 -16.72 13.86 -9.51
C LEU A 77 -18.16 14.40 -9.72
N VAL A 78 -18.70 15.17 -8.77
CA VAL A 78 -19.95 15.94 -9.04
C VAL A 78 -19.74 17.00 -10.13
N GLU A 79 -18.50 17.31 -10.51
CA GLU A 79 -18.22 18.17 -11.67
C GLU A 79 -18.34 17.46 -13.03
N THR A 80 -18.36 16.11 -13.09
CA THR A 80 -18.54 15.37 -14.36
C THR A 80 -19.70 14.36 -14.39
N GLY A 81 -20.32 14.04 -13.24
CA GLY A 81 -21.58 13.27 -13.19
C GLY A 81 -21.51 11.81 -13.67
N GLY A 82 -20.31 11.25 -13.88
CA GLY A 82 -20.12 9.90 -14.41
C GLY A 82 -20.04 8.80 -13.35
N ASP A 83 -20.67 7.65 -13.64
CA ASP A 83 -20.50 6.38 -12.92
C ASP A 83 -19.04 5.90 -13.04
N LYS A 84 -18.38 5.49 -11.94
CA LYS A 84 -16.95 5.11 -11.95
C LYS A 84 -16.62 3.94 -12.88
N VAL A 85 -17.53 2.98 -13.03
CA VAL A 85 -17.37 1.85 -13.96
C VAL A 85 -17.49 2.37 -15.39
N ILE A 86 -18.46 3.24 -15.67
CA ILE A 86 -18.64 3.86 -16.99
C ILE A 86 -17.43 4.75 -17.34
N LEU A 87 -16.92 5.55 -16.40
CA LEU A 87 -15.75 6.39 -16.60
C LEU A 87 -14.48 5.57 -16.86
N ALA A 88 -14.30 4.45 -16.16
CA ALA A 88 -13.22 3.52 -16.44
C ALA A 88 -13.36 2.90 -17.84
N ALA A 89 -14.59 2.50 -18.23
CA ALA A 89 -14.91 1.94 -19.54
C ALA A 89 -14.54 2.90 -20.67
N LEU A 90 -14.94 4.16 -20.54
CA LEU A 90 -14.60 5.21 -21.48
C LEU A 90 -13.09 5.49 -21.54
N ALA A 91 -12.41 5.53 -20.39
CA ALA A 91 -10.97 5.80 -20.33
C ALA A 91 -10.12 4.69 -20.95
N GLU A 92 -10.53 3.42 -20.83
CA GLU A 92 -9.81 2.28 -21.40
C GLU A 92 -10.30 1.85 -22.79
N GLY A 93 -11.32 2.52 -23.33
CA GLY A 93 -11.93 2.17 -24.63
C GLY A 93 -12.60 0.80 -24.65
N ARG A 94 -13.20 0.38 -23.52
CA ARG A 94 -13.84 -0.93 -23.31
C ARG A 94 -15.34 -0.77 -23.01
N THR A 95 -16.12 -1.85 -23.11
CA THR A 95 -17.50 -1.85 -22.60
C THR A 95 -17.50 -1.98 -21.07
N VAL A 96 -18.63 -1.64 -20.43
CA VAL A 96 -18.83 -1.87 -18.99
C VAL A 96 -18.69 -3.36 -18.65
N GLU A 97 -19.27 -4.25 -19.45
CA GLU A 97 -19.21 -5.69 -19.21
C GLU A 97 -17.76 -6.21 -19.30
N ASP A 98 -16.99 -5.74 -20.27
CA ASP A 98 -15.60 -6.15 -20.45
C ASP A 98 -14.71 -5.69 -19.29
N ILE A 99 -14.89 -4.47 -18.78
CA ILE A 99 -14.14 -3.96 -17.62
C ILE A 99 -14.50 -4.67 -16.34
N THR A 100 -15.79 -4.82 -16.07
CA THR A 100 -16.25 -5.43 -14.83
C THR A 100 -15.83 -6.89 -14.74
N LYS A 101 -15.92 -7.62 -15.87
CA LYS A 101 -15.38 -8.97 -15.98
C LYS A 101 -13.86 -9.02 -15.79
N TYR A 102 -13.12 -8.13 -16.45
CA TYR A 102 -11.65 -8.09 -16.35
C TYR A 102 -11.17 -7.90 -14.90
N TYR A 103 -11.73 -6.93 -14.18
CA TYR A 103 -11.33 -6.67 -12.80
C TYR A 103 -11.88 -7.71 -11.80
N ALA A 104 -13.04 -8.32 -12.09
CA ALA A 104 -13.52 -9.47 -11.31
C ALA A 104 -12.57 -10.68 -11.44
N ASP A 105 -12.11 -10.99 -12.65
CA ASP A 105 -11.17 -12.08 -12.91
C ASP A 105 -9.82 -11.85 -12.19
N ILE A 106 -9.32 -10.61 -12.20
CA ILE A 106 -8.12 -10.22 -11.42
C ILE A 106 -8.35 -10.40 -9.92
N PHE A 107 -9.49 -9.94 -9.41
CA PHE A 107 -9.85 -10.10 -8.01
C PHE A 107 -9.85 -11.58 -7.58
N HIS A 108 -10.53 -12.45 -8.32
CA HIS A 108 -10.57 -13.88 -8.03
C HIS A 108 -9.19 -14.53 -8.07
N ARG A 109 -8.37 -14.16 -9.07
CA ARG A 109 -6.98 -14.60 -9.19
C ARG A 109 -6.16 -14.20 -7.97
N ASP A 110 -6.31 -12.98 -7.48
CA ASP A 110 -5.56 -12.48 -6.32
C ASP A 110 -6.03 -13.14 -5.01
N GLU A 111 -7.33 -13.41 -4.84
CA GLU A 111 -7.84 -14.20 -3.72
C GLU A 111 -7.27 -15.63 -3.72
N ALA A 112 -7.27 -16.28 -4.88
CA ALA A 112 -6.72 -17.63 -5.03
C ALA A 112 -5.22 -17.69 -4.69
N ARG A 113 -4.43 -16.69 -5.14
CA ARG A 113 -3.00 -16.60 -4.80
C ARG A 113 -2.73 -16.36 -3.32
N LEU A 114 -3.68 -15.76 -2.59
CA LEU A 114 -3.64 -15.61 -1.14
C LEU A 114 -4.28 -16.79 -0.39
N ASN A 115 -4.61 -17.88 -1.09
CA ASN A 115 -5.28 -19.05 -0.52
C ASN A 115 -6.53 -18.66 0.28
N ILE A 116 -7.31 -17.70 -0.23
CA ILE A 116 -8.63 -17.39 0.30
C ILE A 116 -9.61 -18.41 -0.26
N LYS A 117 -10.40 -19.04 0.61
CA LYS A 117 -11.44 -19.97 0.17
C LYS A 117 -12.48 -19.22 -0.67
N GLU A 118 -12.73 -19.73 -1.86
CA GLU A 118 -13.75 -19.20 -2.77
C GLU A 118 -15.13 -19.18 -2.10
N ALA A 119 -15.85 -18.05 -2.19
CA ALA A 119 -17.22 -17.97 -1.72
C ALA A 119 -18.10 -18.94 -2.52
N HIS A 120 -19.20 -19.42 -1.93
CA HIS A 120 -20.07 -20.38 -2.61
C HIS A 120 -20.86 -19.75 -3.75
N VAL A 121 -21.14 -18.44 -3.65
CA VAL A 121 -21.79 -17.65 -4.70
C VAL A 121 -21.20 -16.24 -4.71
N PHE A 122 -20.98 -15.72 -5.92
CA PHE A 122 -20.64 -14.33 -6.17
C PHE A 122 -21.76 -13.62 -6.93
N PRO A 123 -22.81 -13.12 -6.26
CA PRO A 123 -23.91 -12.45 -6.96
C PRO A 123 -23.47 -11.09 -7.49
N TRP A 124 -23.81 -10.82 -8.75
CA TRP A 124 -23.53 -9.55 -9.43
C TRP A 124 -24.70 -8.58 -9.22
N ALA A 125 -24.42 -7.32 -8.92
CA ALA A 125 -25.46 -6.33 -8.63
C ALA A 125 -26.45 -6.18 -9.80
N THR A 126 -25.96 -6.14 -11.05
CA THR A 126 -26.81 -6.03 -12.25
C THR A 126 -27.78 -7.21 -12.44
N GLU A 127 -27.49 -8.39 -11.88
CA GLU A 127 -28.35 -9.58 -11.96
C GLU A 127 -29.46 -9.60 -10.89
N HIS A 128 -29.48 -8.62 -9.99
CA HIS A 128 -30.31 -8.61 -8.77
C HIS A 128 -31.23 -7.39 -8.66
N ILE A 129 -31.47 -6.69 -9.78
CA ILE A 129 -32.31 -5.48 -9.83
C ILE A 129 -33.75 -5.77 -9.38
N THR A 130 -34.29 -6.94 -9.71
CA THR A 130 -35.66 -7.32 -9.32
C THR A 130 -35.83 -7.36 -7.81
N GLU A 131 -34.86 -7.93 -7.11
CA GLU A 131 -34.85 -8.02 -5.65
C GLU A 131 -34.66 -6.63 -5.01
N MET A 132 -33.78 -5.80 -5.58
CA MET A 132 -33.60 -4.41 -5.13
C MET A 132 -34.90 -3.62 -5.22
N VAL A 133 -35.58 -3.66 -6.38
CA VAL A 133 -36.87 -3.01 -6.59
C VAL A 133 -37.91 -3.52 -5.58
N SER A 134 -37.94 -4.83 -5.31
CA SER A 134 -38.88 -5.42 -4.33
C SER A 134 -38.69 -4.87 -2.92
N ILE A 135 -37.45 -4.68 -2.46
CA ILE A 135 -37.19 -4.07 -1.15
C ILE A 135 -37.64 -2.60 -1.15
N VAL A 136 -37.34 -1.85 -2.21
CA VAL A 136 -37.75 -0.45 -2.31
C VAL A 136 -39.27 -0.31 -2.31
N GLU A 137 -40.01 -1.19 -2.99
CA GLU A 137 -41.48 -1.22 -2.95
C GLU A 137 -42.01 -1.46 -1.53
N ARG A 138 -41.40 -2.37 -0.76
CA ARG A 138 -41.77 -2.61 0.65
C ARG A 138 -41.50 -1.39 1.52
N LEU A 139 -40.37 -0.72 1.33
CA LEU A 139 -40.01 0.50 2.06
C LEU A 139 -40.97 1.66 1.74
N MET A 140 -41.37 1.79 0.48
CA MET A 140 -42.40 2.75 0.05
C MET A 140 -43.76 2.44 0.70
N ALA A 141 -44.19 1.17 0.67
CA ALA A 141 -45.47 0.74 1.24
C ALA A 141 -45.53 0.90 2.77
N SER A 142 -44.41 0.70 3.46
CA SER A 142 -44.28 0.87 4.91
C SER A 142 -43.98 2.32 5.33
N GLY A 143 -43.79 3.22 4.34
CA GLY A 143 -43.57 4.65 4.56
C GLY A 143 -42.15 5.01 5.00
N TYR A 144 -41.17 4.12 4.90
CA TYR A 144 -39.75 4.42 5.18
C TYR A 144 -39.01 5.01 3.97
N ALA A 145 -39.65 5.07 2.81
CA ALA A 145 -39.10 5.71 1.61
C ALA A 145 -40.08 6.73 1.02
N TYR A 146 -39.54 7.67 0.24
CA TYR A 146 -40.34 8.62 -0.52
C TYR A 146 -39.73 8.89 -1.90
N GLU A 147 -40.59 9.30 -2.83
CA GLU A 147 -40.19 9.77 -4.16
C GLU A 147 -40.02 11.29 -4.16
N ASN A 148 -38.97 11.76 -4.84
CA ASN A 148 -38.82 13.16 -5.24
C ASN A 148 -37.98 13.29 -6.51
N GLY A 149 -38.54 13.91 -7.55
CA GLY A 149 -37.83 14.19 -8.80
C GLY A 149 -37.45 12.94 -9.60
N GLY A 150 -38.20 11.84 -9.45
CA GLY A 150 -37.91 10.52 -10.03
C GLY A 150 -36.97 9.65 -9.20
N ASN A 151 -36.35 10.20 -8.15
CA ASN A 151 -35.48 9.46 -7.25
C ASN A 151 -36.28 8.94 -6.06
N ILE A 152 -35.86 7.79 -5.53
CA ILE A 152 -36.40 7.20 -4.30
C ILE A 152 -35.35 7.29 -3.22
N TYR A 153 -35.70 7.93 -2.11
CA TYR A 153 -34.84 8.11 -0.95
C TYR A 153 -35.37 7.35 0.25
N TYR A 154 -34.46 6.85 1.09
CA TYR A 154 -34.79 6.35 2.42
C TYR A 154 -34.94 7.52 3.40
N GLU A 155 -36.01 7.55 4.17
CA GLU A 155 -36.29 8.59 5.17
C GLU A 155 -35.67 8.20 6.51
N VAL A 156 -34.42 8.63 6.75
CA VAL A 156 -33.63 8.24 7.93
C VAL A 156 -34.35 8.59 9.24
N ALA A 157 -35.07 9.72 9.26
CA ALA A 157 -35.81 10.17 10.44
C ALA A 157 -36.88 9.19 10.95
N LYS A 158 -37.37 8.26 10.11
CA LYS A 158 -38.37 7.26 10.52
C LYS A 158 -37.77 6.03 11.19
N PHE A 159 -36.49 5.76 10.99
CA PHE A 159 -35.81 4.63 11.60
C PHE A 159 -35.17 5.05 12.93
N GLN A 160 -35.85 4.76 14.04
CA GLN A 160 -35.47 5.26 15.37
C GLN A 160 -34.05 4.85 15.80
N ASP A 161 -33.60 3.66 15.39
CA ASP A 161 -32.30 3.12 15.77
C ASP A 161 -31.19 3.39 14.74
N TYR A 162 -31.38 4.34 13.82
CA TYR A 162 -30.35 4.70 12.85
C TYR A 162 -29.09 5.20 13.55
N GLY A 163 -27.93 4.63 13.21
CA GLY A 163 -26.67 4.90 13.88
C GLY A 163 -26.31 3.85 14.95
N LYS A 164 -27.10 2.79 15.14
CA LYS A 164 -26.84 1.76 16.17
C LYS A 164 -25.53 1.00 15.92
N LEU A 165 -25.08 0.85 14.67
CA LEU A 165 -23.83 0.15 14.35
C LEU A 165 -22.61 1.07 14.49
N SER A 166 -22.69 2.24 13.86
CA SER A 166 -21.62 3.24 13.73
C SER A 166 -21.46 4.13 14.97
N ARG A 167 -22.53 4.28 15.76
CA ARG A 167 -22.71 5.33 16.79
C ARG A 167 -22.73 6.75 16.23
N ASN A 168 -22.81 6.90 14.92
CA ASN A 168 -22.88 8.20 14.27
C ASN A 168 -24.31 8.77 14.44
N THR A 169 -24.49 9.72 15.36
CA THR A 169 -25.81 10.27 15.71
C THR A 169 -25.73 11.80 15.85
N GLY A 170 -26.86 12.49 15.67
CA GLY A 170 -26.93 13.94 15.88
C GLY A 170 -26.04 14.77 14.93
N ALA A 171 -25.14 15.57 15.49
CA ALA A 171 -24.29 16.50 14.72
C ALA A 171 -23.20 15.79 13.91
N ASP A 172 -22.60 14.73 14.44
CA ASP A 172 -21.57 13.93 13.76
C ASP A 172 -22.13 13.28 12.49
N LEU A 173 -23.42 12.90 12.53
CA LEU A 173 -24.12 12.35 11.37
C LEU A 173 -24.26 13.40 10.28
N LEU A 174 -24.62 14.64 10.64
CA LEU A 174 -24.72 15.75 9.69
C LEU A 174 -23.37 16.09 9.05
N GLU A 175 -22.25 15.94 9.76
CA GLU A 175 -20.92 16.17 9.21
C GLU A 175 -20.52 15.07 8.21
N GLY A 176 -20.77 13.80 8.53
CA GLY A 176 -20.53 12.67 7.62
C GLY A 176 -21.42 12.72 6.37
N VAL A 177 -22.59 13.33 6.48
CA VAL A 177 -23.60 13.48 5.43
C VAL A 177 -23.42 14.76 4.60
N ARG A 178 -22.81 15.83 5.15
CA ARG A 178 -22.58 17.12 4.48
C ARG A 178 -21.83 17.03 3.16
N ALA A 179 -21.14 15.91 2.92
CA ALA A 179 -20.68 15.57 1.59
C ALA A 179 -21.86 15.58 0.60
N GLU A 180 -22.96 14.87 0.82
CA GLU A 180 -24.03 14.68 -0.16
C GLU A 180 -24.99 15.88 -0.33
N ALA A 181 -24.57 16.89 -1.10
CA ALA A 181 -25.36 18.08 -1.45
C ALA A 181 -26.42 17.82 -2.54
N ASP A 182 -27.25 16.78 -2.38
CA ASP A 182 -28.41 16.56 -3.25
C ASP A 182 -29.59 17.41 -2.77
N PRO A 183 -30.00 18.46 -3.52
CA PRO A 183 -31.07 19.37 -3.10
C PRO A 183 -32.46 18.72 -3.12
N LEU A 184 -32.60 17.53 -3.71
CA LEU A 184 -33.88 16.79 -3.74
C LEU A 184 -34.16 16.04 -2.44
N LYS A 185 -33.17 15.88 -1.56
CA LYS A 185 -33.39 15.23 -0.26
C LYS A 185 -34.19 16.14 0.67
N ARG A 186 -35.19 15.59 1.35
CA ARG A 186 -35.96 16.31 2.40
C ARG A 186 -35.12 16.54 3.65
N ASP A 187 -34.29 15.56 3.98
CA ASP A 187 -33.29 15.64 5.03
C ASP A 187 -31.92 15.30 4.41
N PRO A 188 -30.86 16.07 4.67
CA PRO A 188 -29.54 15.75 4.13
C PRO A 188 -29.11 14.31 4.43
N ARG A 189 -29.53 13.75 5.58
CA ARG A 189 -29.19 12.40 6.06
C ARG A 189 -29.82 11.27 5.24
N ASP A 190 -30.89 11.57 4.52
CA ASP A 190 -31.56 10.59 3.66
C ASP A 190 -30.59 10.10 2.58
N PHE A 191 -30.66 8.83 2.21
CA PHE A 191 -29.79 8.24 1.17
C PHE A 191 -30.62 7.65 0.04
N THR A 192 -30.03 7.58 -1.14
CA THR A 192 -30.72 7.13 -2.35
C THR A 192 -30.87 5.61 -2.36
N LEU A 193 -32.10 5.14 -2.58
CA LEU A 193 -32.44 3.74 -2.82
C LEU A 193 -32.48 3.43 -4.32
N TRP A 194 -33.04 4.35 -5.10
CA TRP A 194 -33.15 4.26 -6.55
C TRP A 194 -33.01 5.65 -7.16
N LYS A 195 -32.24 5.79 -8.24
CA LYS A 195 -32.04 7.07 -8.92
C LYS A 195 -32.60 7.02 -10.34
N ALA A 196 -33.32 8.06 -10.75
CA ALA A 196 -33.77 8.21 -12.12
C ALA A 196 -32.56 8.29 -13.07
N ALA A 197 -32.64 7.60 -14.21
CA ALA A 197 -31.56 7.60 -15.19
C ALA A 197 -31.49 8.93 -15.93
N GLU A 198 -30.29 9.53 -15.97
CA GLU A 198 -30.06 10.73 -16.78
C GLU A 198 -30.16 10.41 -18.29
N PRO A 199 -30.55 11.37 -19.15
CA PRO A 199 -30.57 11.16 -20.60
C PRO A 199 -29.20 10.72 -21.13
N GLY A 200 -29.17 9.58 -21.85
CA GLY A 200 -27.93 9.02 -22.40
C GLY A 200 -27.18 8.05 -21.48
N ARG A 201 -27.69 7.76 -20.28
CA ARG A 201 -27.11 6.72 -19.42
C ARG A 201 -27.34 5.33 -20.00
N ASP A 202 -26.26 4.56 -20.13
CA ASP A 202 -26.28 3.21 -20.69
C ASP A 202 -26.83 2.18 -19.68
N LEU A 203 -26.31 2.18 -18.44
CA LEU A 203 -26.76 1.28 -17.38
C LEU A 203 -28.01 1.81 -16.68
N LYS A 204 -29.16 1.30 -17.10
CA LYS A 204 -30.47 1.60 -16.51
C LYS A 204 -31.44 0.44 -16.68
N TRP A 205 -32.42 0.38 -15.78
CA TRP A 205 -33.44 -0.66 -15.74
C TRP A 205 -34.82 -0.03 -15.53
N ALA A 206 -35.84 -0.67 -16.09
CA ALA A 206 -37.22 -0.28 -15.87
C ALA A 206 -37.62 -0.56 -14.40
N SER A 207 -38.33 0.38 -13.79
CA SER A 207 -38.87 0.25 -12.44
C SER A 207 -40.28 0.87 -12.35
N PRO A 208 -41.02 0.64 -11.25
CA PRO A 208 -42.30 1.32 -11.00
C PRO A 208 -42.22 2.86 -11.01
N TRP A 209 -41.01 3.41 -10.85
CA TRP A 209 -40.76 4.86 -10.80
C TRP A 209 -40.12 5.39 -12.09
N GLY A 210 -40.09 4.58 -13.15
CA GLY A 210 -39.43 4.91 -14.42
C GLY A 210 -38.05 4.26 -14.57
N ASP A 211 -37.37 4.54 -15.68
CA ASP A 211 -36.01 4.06 -15.92
C ASP A 211 -35.04 4.64 -14.90
N GLY A 212 -34.23 3.79 -14.27
CA GLY A 212 -33.27 4.21 -13.26
C GLY A 212 -32.22 3.17 -12.94
N PHE A 213 -31.51 3.38 -11.84
CA PHE A 213 -30.45 2.50 -11.36
C PHE A 213 -30.42 2.49 -9.82
N PRO A 214 -29.92 1.41 -9.20
CA PRO A 214 -29.94 1.27 -7.75
C PRO A 214 -28.96 2.24 -7.08
N GLY A 215 -29.30 2.64 -5.85
CA GLY A 215 -28.33 3.22 -4.93
C GLY A 215 -27.40 2.13 -4.37
N TRP A 216 -26.16 2.47 -4.03
CA TRP A 216 -25.14 1.49 -3.63
C TRP A 216 -25.58 0.54 -2.49
N HIS A 217 -26.26 1.07 -1.49
CA HIS A 217 -26.59 0.35 -0.27
C HIS A 217 -27.61 -0.78 -0.48
N ILE A 218 -28.58 -0.60 -1.40
CA ILE A 218 -29.70 -1.54 -1.59
C ILE A 218 -29.24 -2.88 -2.19
N GLU A 219 -28.10 -2.87 -2.88
CA GLU A 219 -27.53 -4.04 -3.55
C GLU A 219 -27.27 -5.17 -2.54
N CYS A 220 -26.58 -4.86 -1.45
CA CYS A 220 -26.15 -5.86 -0.47
C CYS A 220 -27.34 -6.39 0.34
N SER A 221 -28.28 -5.53 0.75
CA SER A 221 -29.55 -5.93 1.37
C SER A 221 -30.34 -6.92 0.52
N ALA A 222 -30.49 -6.65 -0.78
CA ALA A 222 -31.25 -7.49 -1.71
C ALA A 222 -30.57 -8.84 -1.97
N MET A 223 -29.26 -8.82 -2.26
CA MET A 223 -28.51 -10.06 -2.49
C MET A 223 -28.44 -10.91 -1.22
N ALA A 224 -28.21 -10.31 -0.05
CA ALA A 224 -28.19 -11.05 1.20
C ALA A 224 -29.55 -11.72 1.50
N GLU A 225 -30.68 -11.01 1.33
CA GLU A 225 -32.02 -11.61 1.50
C GLU A 225 -32.22 -12.81 0.55
N LYS A 226 -31.88 -12.66 -0.73
CA LYS A 226 -32.11 -13.70 -1.74
C LYS A 226 -31.42 -15.01 -1.41
N TYR A 227 -30.16 -14.96 -0.98
CA TYR A 227 -29.34 -16.15 -0.78
C TYR A 227 -29.37 -16.68 0.66
N LEU A 228 -29.52 -15.82 1.66
CA LEU A 228 -29.41 -16.18 3.08
C LEU A 228 -30.72 -16.03 3.84
N GLY A 229 -31.73 -15.39 3.24
CA GLY A 229 -33.00 -15.06 3.87
C GLY A 229 -32.97 -13.72 4.61
N GLN A 230 -34.11 -13.37 5.20
CA GLN A 230 -34.30 -12.08 5.88
C GLN A 230 -33.54 -11.94 7.20
N GLU A 231 -33.02 -13.03 7.77
CA GLU A 231 -32.17 -13.06 8.96
C GLU A 231 -31.04 -14.07 8.73
N PHE A 232 -29.78 -13.66 8.96
CA PHE A 232 -28.61 -14.52 8.81
C PHE A 232 -27.53 -14.25 9.88
N ASP A 233 -26.52 -15.13 9.96
CA ASP A 233 -25.61 -15.17 11.09
C ASP A 233 -24.58 -14.04 11.07
N ILE A 234 -23.74 -13.97 10.04
CA ILE A 234 -22.53 -13.14 10.03
C ILE A 234 -22.48 -12.25 8.79
N HIS A 235 -22.30 -10.94 9.00
CA HIS A 235 -21.97 -9.99 7.94
C HIS A 235 -20.56 -9.43 8.17
N THR A 236 -19.71 -9.49 7.13
CA THR A 236 -18.32 -9.03 7.18
C THR A 236 -18.03 -7.92 6.17
N GLY A 237 -17.11 -7.01 6.53
CA GLY A 237 -16.63 -5.96 5.61
C GLY A 237 -15.44 -5.18 6.17
N GLY A 238 -15.02 -4.13 5.47
CA GLY A 238 -14.00 -3.21 5.97
C GLY A 238 -14.61 -2.22 6.98
N VAL A 239 -13.79 -1.62 7.83
CA VAL A 239 -14.27 -0.60 8.79
C VAL A 239 -14.89 0.63 8.09
N ASP A 240 -14.48 0.91 6.84
CA ASP A 240 -15.11 1.92 5.98
C ASP A 240 -16.57 1.59 5.64
N ASN A 241 -16.98 0.32 5.75
CA ASN A 241 -18.36 -0.08 5.50
C ASN A 241 -19.27 0.15 6.71
N ILE A 242 -18.74 0.34 7.93
CA ILE A 242 -19.56 0.60 9.12
C ILE A 242 -20.51 1.79 8.89
N PHE A 243 -20.00 2.86 8.28
CA PHE A 243 -20.80 4.02 7.91
C PHE A 243 -20.33 4.62 6.57
N PRO A 244 -21.26 4.97 5.65
CA PRO A 244 -22.71 4.79 5.79
C PRO A 244 -23.18 3.36 5.46
N HIS A 245 -22.37 2.56 4.76
CA HIS A 245 -22.85 1.40 4.02
C HIS A 245 -23.68 0.37 4.83
N HIS A 246 -23.10 -0.25 5.84
CA HIS A 246 -23.75 -1.28 6.65
C HIS A 246 -24.82 -0.69 7.60
N GLU A 247 -24.69 0.57 7.99
CA GLU A 247 -25.76 1.26 8.74
C GLU A 247 -27.02 1.41 7.87
N ASP A 248 -26.83 1.75 6.60
CA ASP A 248 -27.92 1.85 5.63
C ASP A 248 -28.52 0.48 5.30
N GLU A 249 -27.71 -0.57 5.18
CA GLU A 249 -28.21 -1.94 5.00
C GLU A 249 -29.07 -2.41 6.17
N ILE A 250 -28.64 -2.13 7.41
CA ILE A 250 -29.45 -2.39 8.60
C ILE A 250 -30.79 -1.65 8.49
N ALA A 251 -30.76 -0.35 8.18
CA ALA A 251 -31.96 0.48 8.11
C ALA A 251 -32.93 0.00 7.01
N GLN A 252 -32.40 -0.36 5.84
CA GLN A 252 -33.18 -0.91 4.72
C GLN A 252 -33.82 -2.25 5.08
N SER A 253 -33.00 -3.22 5.49
CA SER A 253 -33.46 -4.59 5.70
C SER A 253 -34.39 -4.70 6.90
N GLU A 254 -34.06 -4.08 8.04
CA GLU A 254 -34.92 -4.18 9.22
C GLU A 254 -36.24 -3.43 9.06
N ALA A 255 -36.26 -2.30 8.34
CA ALA A 255 -37.51 -1.61 8.01
C ALA A 255 -38.36 -2.39 7.00
N ALA A 256 -37.73 -3.02 6.00
CA ALA A 256 -38.44 -3.82 4.99
C ALA A 256 -38.96 -5.17 5.51
N PHE A 257 -38.26 -5.78 6.47
CA PHE A 257 -38.55 -7.14 6.96
C PHE A 257 -39.18 -7.17 8.36
N GLY A 258 -39.09 -6.09 9.13
CA GLY A 258 -39.69 -5.95 10.46
C GLY A 258 -39.01 -6.76 11.57
N LYS A 259 -37.76 -7.18 11.37
CA LYS A 259 -36.96 -7.98 12.33
C LYS A 259 -35.47 -7.75 12.11
N PRO A 260 -34.60 -8.07 13.09
CA PRO A 260 -33.15 -7.98 12.92
C PRO A 260 -32.66 -8.79 11.71
N HIS A 261 -31.78 -8.19 10.91
CA HIS A 261 -31.29 -8.81 9.67
C HIS A 261 -30.02 -9.66 9.88
N VAL A 262 -29.12 -9.21 10.74
CA VAL A 262 -27.80 -9.82 10.96
C VAL A 262 -27.50 -9.89 12.46
N ARG A 263 -26.98 -11.03 12.93
CA ARG A 263 -26.61 -11.20 14.36
C ARG A 263 -25.22 -10.67 14.68
N TYR A 264 -24.23 -10.98 13.85
CA TYR A 264 -22.82 -10.66 14.08
C TYR A 264 -22.24 -9.81 12.95
N TRP A 265 -21.90 -8.55 13.26
CA TRP A 265 -21.23 -7.63 12.34
C TRP A 265 -19.73 -7.57 12.61
N VAL A 266 -18.89 -8.04 11.69
CA VAL A 266 -17.44 -8.16 11.91
C VAL A 266 -16.67 -7.33 10.88
N HIS A 267 -15.81 -6.41 11.35
CA HIS A 267 -15.13 -5.46 10.46
C HIS A 267 -13.61 -5.48 10.59
N ALA A 268 -12.91 -5.56 9.46
CA ALA A 268 -11.46 -5.42 9.39
C ALA A 268 -11.04 -3.95 9.41
N GLN A 269 -10.03 -3.63 10.21
CA GLN A 269 -9.43 -2.29 10.21
C GLN A 269 -8.60 -2.02 8.95
N HIS A 270 -8.23 -0.75 8.74
CA HIS A 270 -7.41 -0.34 7.62
C HIS A 270 -6.01 -0.97 7.63
N LEU A 271 -5.53 -1.28 6.43
CA LEU A 271 -4.12 -1.33 6.11
C LEU A 271 -3.67 0.06 5.62
N LEU A 272 -2.71 0.63 6.31
CA LEU A 272 -2.04 1.89 5.98
C LEU A 272 -0.75 1.58 5.21
N ALA A 273 -0.29 2.53 4.42
CA ALA A 273 1.05 2.56 3.86
C ALA A 273 1.65 3.95 4.12
N ASP A 274 2.91 4.00 4.54
CA ASP A 274 3.61 5.24 4.89
C ASP A 274 2.88 6.08 5.96
N GLY A 275 2.21 5.42 6.90
CA GLY A 275 1.43 6.07 7.95
C GLY A 275 0.11 6.70 7.49
N ALA A 276 -0.27 6.54 6.22
CA ALA A 276 -1.50 7.07 5.64
C ALA A 276 -2.40 5.96 5.06
N LYS A 277 -3.69 6.25 4.90
CA LYS A 277 -4.62 5.35 4.19
C LYS A 277 -4.13 5.15 2.76
N MET A 278 -4.16 3.92 2.26
CA MET A 278 -3.85 3.63 0.86
C MET A 278 -4.87 4.31 -0.04
N ALA A 279 -4.41 5.15 -0.96
CA ALA A 279 -5.24 5.82 -1.95
C ALA A 279 -4.44 6.05 -3.23
N LYS A 280 -5.04 5.84 -4.41
CA LYS A 280 -4.34 6.00 -5.70
C LYS A 280 -3.74 7.41 -5.82
N SER A 281 -4.51 8.42 -5.40
CA SER A 281 -4.09 9.83 -5.30
C SER A 281 -2.87 10.07 -4.40
N SER A 282 -2.57 9.17 -3.47
CA SER A 282 -1.43 9.23 -2.55
C SER A 282 -0.21 8.51 -3.09
N GLY A 283 -0.33 7.73 -4.18
CA GLY A 283 0.76 6.92 -4.73
C GLY A 283 1.31 5.88 -3.74
N ASN A 284 0.52 5.50 -2.73
CA ASN A 284 0.87 4.52 -1.69
C ASN A 284 -0.04 3.28 -1.74
N VAL A 285 -0.56 2.96 -2.92
CA VAL A 285 -1.38 1.76 -3.17
C VAL A 285 -0.46 0.68 -3.72
N PHE A 286 -0.45 -0.48 -3.06
CA PHE A 286 0.28 -1.64 -3.52
C PHE A 286 -0.68 -2.72 -3.99
N LEU A 287 -0.40 -3.28 -5.15
CA LEU A 287 -1.13 -4.43 -5.70
C LEU A 287 -0.41 -5.72 -5.33
N LEU A 288 -1.13 -6.85 -5.36
CA LEU A 288 -0.51 -8.15 -5.10
C LEU A 288 0.55 -8.49 -6.16
N ASP A 289 0.27 -8.21 -7.44
CA ASP A 289 1.23 -8.39 -8.54
C ASP A 289 2.52 -7.60 -8.33
N GLU A 290 2.45 -6.40 -7.74
CA GLU A 290 3.63 -5.59 -7.43
C GLU A 290 4.50 -6.23 -6.34
N LEU A 291 3.88 -6.88 -5.35
CA LEU A 291 4.64 -7.65 -4.35
C LEU A 291 5.33 -8.85 -5.01
N ILE A 292 4.63 -9.55 -5.90
CA ILE A 292 5.16 -10.73 -6.59
C ILE A 292 6.31 -10.37 -7.53
N SER A 293 6.20 -9.28 -8.29
CA SER A 293 7.27 -8.83 -9.20
C SER A 293 8.55 -8.45 -8.45
N ARG A 294 8.43 -8.04 -7.19
CA ARG A 294 9.52 -7.81 -6.24
C ARG A 294 10.02 -9.07 -5.52
N GLY A 295 9.68 -10.25 -6.02
CA GLY A 295 10.18 -11.53 -5.54
C GLY A 295 9.53 -12.06 -4.26
N PHE A 296 8.51 -11.40 -3.71
CA PHE A 296 7.78 -11.89 -2.56
C PHE A 296 6.80 -12.99 -2.96
N ALA A 297 6.68 -14.04 -2.14
CA ALA A 297 5.58 -14.98 -2.28
C ALA A 297 4.26 -14.28 -1.90
N PRO A 298 3.14 -14.52 -2.60
CA PRO A 298 1.83 -13.95 -2.22
C PRO A 298 1.47 -14.23 -0.75
N LEU A 299 1.74 -15.45 -0.30
CA LEU A 299 1.46 -15.91 1.06
C LEU A 299 2.30 -15.21 2.13
N SER A 300 3.35 -14.47 1.77
CA SER A 300 4.08 -13.61 2.69
C SER A 300 3.25 -12.40 3.12
N PHE A 301 2.38 -11.88 2.25
CA PHE A 301 1.40 -10.87 2.64
C PHE A 301 0.34 -11.45 3.58
N ARG A 302 -0.13 -12.67 3.31
CA ARG A 302 -1.03 -13.40 4.22
C ARG A 302 -0.39 -13.62 5.58
N TYR A 303 0.85 -14.09 5.61
CA TYR A 303 1.63 -14.25 6.83
C TYR A 303 1.77 -12.94 7.60
N LEU A 304 2.11 -11.85 6.89
CA LEU A 304 2.18 -10.51 7.47
C LEU A 304 0.86 -10.13 8.14
N CYS A 305 -0.28 -10.42 7.53
CA CYS A 305 -1.59 -10.15 8.12
C CYS A 305 -1.89 -11.00 9.38
N LEU A 306 -1.24 -12.17 9.57
CA LEU A 306 -1.35 -12.96 10.81
C LEU A 306 -0.66 -12.29 12.01
N THR A 307 0.29 -11.40 11.76
CA THR A 307 1.08 -10.74 12.82
C THR A 307 0.31 -9.66 13.58
N ILE A 308 -0.90 -9.33 13.14
CA ILE A 308 -1.77 -8.34 13.77
C ILE A 308 -3.23 -8.79 13.74
N ARG A 309 -3.99 -8.51 14.81
CA ARG A 309 -5.44 -8.79 14.82
C ARG A 309 -6.16 -8.00 13.72
N TYR A 310 -7.16 -8.62 13.09
CA TYR A 310 -7.91 -8.02 11.97
C TYR A 310 -8.52 -6.65 12.32
N ARG A 311 -8.96 -6.48 13.57
CA ARG A 311 -9.57 -5.27 14.11
C ARG A 311 -8.57 -4.18 14.53
N HIS A 312 -7.27 -4.35 14.30
CA HIS A 312 -6.27 -3.32 14.54
C HIS A 312 -5.77 -2.74 13.22
N ARG A 313 -5.47 -1.44 13.22
CA ARG A 313 -4.81 -0.78 12.08
C ARG A 313 -3.41 -1.34 11.92
N MET A 314 -3.03 -1.62 10.69
CA MET A 314 -1.70 -2.11 10.34
C MET A 314 -1.01 -1.09 9.44
N ASN A 315 0.26 -0.78 9.70
CA ASN A 315 1.08 -0.02 8.76
C ASN A 315 1.96 -0.96 7.95
N PHE A 316 1.65 -1.11 6.66
CA PHE A 316 2.43 -1.87 5.72
C PHE A 316 3.77 -1.17 5.44
N THR A 317 4.84 -1.97 5.46
CA THR A 317 6.17 -1.58 5.00
C THR A 317 6.82 -2.77 4.31
N PHE A 318 7.69 -2.53 3.32
CA PHE A 318 8.48 -3.61 2.72
C PHE A 318 9.41 -4.27 3.73
N THR A 319 9.92 -3.54 4.73
CA THR A 319 10.66 -4.10 5.87
C THR A 319 9.84 -5.17 6.61
N SER A 320 8.58 -4.87 6.93
CA SER A 320 7.68 -5.83 7.59
C SER A 320 7.34 -7.02 6.69
N LEU A 321 7.19 -6.81 5.38
CA LEU A 321 6.94 -7.88 4.42
C LEU A 321 8.17 -8.79 4.24
N LYS A 322 9.39 -8.25 4.20
CA LYS A 322 10.65 -9.01 4.20
C LYS A 322 10.78 -9.87 5.45
N ALA A 323 10.39 -9.34 6.61
CA ALA A 323 10.37 -10.11 7.85
C ALA A 323 9.35 -11.27 7.79
N ALA A 324 8.15 -11.01 7.24
CA ALA A 324 7.12 -12.02 7.03
C ALA A 324 7.55 -13.12 6.03
N GLU A 325 8.13 -12.74 4.89
CA GLU A 325 8.71 -13.69 3.93
C GLU A 325 9.76 -14.56 4.61
N LYS A 326 10.74 -13.96 5.30
CA LYS A 326 11.78 -14.71 6.01
C LYS A 326 11.19 -15.67 7.05
N ALA A 327 10.19 -15.25 7.80
CA ALA A 327 9.52 -16.11 8.78
C ALA A 327 8.79 -17.28 8.11
N LEU A 328 8.08 -17.04 7.00
CA LEU A 328 7.43 -18.07 6.21
C LEU A 328 8.44 -19.05 5.58
N THR A 329 9.52 -18.54 4.98
CA THR A 329 10.61 -19.38 4.44
C THR A 329 11.21 -20.26 5.53
N ASN A 330 11.39 -19.73 6.74
CA ASN A 330 11.90 -20.50 7.89
C ASN A 330 10.91 -21.60 8.32
N LEU A 331 9.60 -21.34 8.36
CA LEU A 331 8.62 -22.40 8.65
C LEU A 331 8.64 -23.50 7.59
N ARG A 332 8.66 -23.13 6.31
CA ARG A 332 8.79 -24.08 5.20
C ARG A 332 10.06 -24.91 5.30
N HIS A 333 11.16 -24.28 5.69
CA HIS A 333 12.44 -24.95 5.94
C HIS A 333 12.34 -25.96 7.09
N ARG A 334 11.69 -25.62 8.21
CA ARG A 334 11.45 -26.57 9.31
C ARG A 334 10.64 -27.78 8.87
N ILE A 335 9.60 -27.56 8.07
CA ILE A 335 8.78 -28.65 7.52
C ILE A 335 9.59 -29.54 6.61
N TRP A 336 10.35 -28.96 5.69
CA TRP A 336 11.25 -29.71 4.82
C TRP A 336 12.20 -30.58 5.66
N VAL A 337 12.74 -30.02 6.74
CA VAL A 337 13.62 -30.77 7.63
C VAL A 337 12.90 -31.93 8.31
N TRP A 338 11.71 -31.69 8.86
CA TRP A 338 10.95 -32.68 9.62
C TRP A 338 10.33 -33.76 8.74
N LYS A 339 9.93 -33.45 7.50
CA LYS A 339 9.41 -34.45 6.54
C LYS A 339 10.43 -35.56 6.25
N GLY A 340 11.73 -35.26 6.33
CA GLY A 340 12.79 -36.25 6.17
C GLY A 340 13.08 -37.11 7.40
N LEU A 341 12.43 -36.86 8.54
CA LEU A 341 12.61 -37.69 9.75
C LEU A 341 11.74 -38.95 9.70
N PRO A 342 12.12 -40.05 10.37
CA PRO A 342 11.26 -41.23 10.49
C PRO A 342 9.91 -40.87 11.14
N PRO A 343 8.77 -41.41 10.66
CA PRO A 343 7.46 -41.16 11.25
C PRO A 343 7.38 -41.68 12.69
N LEU A 344 6.47 -41.11 13.48
CA LEU A 344 6.15 -41.60 14.81
C LEU A 344 4.94 -42.54 14.74
N ASP A 345 4.96 -43.60 15.54
CA ASP A 345 3.80 -44.50 15.68
C ASP A 345 2.63 -43.79 16.40
N GLU A 346 2.94 -42.98 17.42
CA GLU A 346 1.97 -42.19 18.18
C GLU A 346 2.53 -40.80 18.51
N LEU A 347 1.64 -39.80 18.59
CA LEU A 347 2.02 -38.44 18.99
C LEU A 347 2.18 -38.36 20.52
N PRO A 348 3.21 -37.65 21.02
CA PRO A 348 3.37 -37.42 22.47
C PRO A 348 2.15 -36.70 23.08
N PRO A 349 1.72 -37.04 24.32
CA PRO A 349 0.58 -36.39 24.97
C PRO A 349 0.72 -34.87 25.11
N GLU A 350 1.95 -34.36 25.21
CA GLU A 350 2.25 -32.92 25.27
C GLU A 350 1.76 -32.17 24.02
N THR A 351 1.51 -32.86 22.91
CA THR A 351 0.93 -32.24 21.71
C THR A 351 -0.47 -31.66 21.95
N ASP A 352 -1.25 -32.24 22.87
CA ASP A 352 -2.59 -31.75 23.21
C ASP A 352 -2.54 -30.38 23.91
N GLU A 353 -1.53 -30.14 24.74
CA GLU A 353 -1.35 -28.82 25.38
C GLU A 353 -1.04 -27.72 24.35
N TRP A 354 -0.21 -28.03 23.34
CA TRP A 354 0.07 -27.09 22.25
C TRP A 354 -1.16 -26.83 21.41
N ARG A 355 -1.92 -27.88 21.07
CA ARG A 355 -3.21 -27.76 20.38
C ARG A 355 -4.16 -26.85 21.16
N GLN A 356 -4.31 -27.07 22.46
CA GLN A 356 -5.18 -26.24 23.31
C GLN A 356 -4.75 -24.77 23.32
N LYS A 357 -3.44 -24.49 23.45
CA LYS A 357 -2.91 -23.11 23.41
C LYS A 357 -3.21 -22.41 22.09
N PHE A 358 -3.02 -23.12 20.97
CA PHE A 358 -3.32 -22.59 19.63
C PHE A 358 -4.81 -22.26 19.49
N TRP A 359 -5.68 -23.23 19.76
CA TRP A 359 -7.13 -23.06 19.62
C TRP A 359 -7.68 -21.99 20.57
N SER A 360 -7.20 -21.92 21.81
CA SER A 360 -7.61 -20.89 22.77
C SER A 360 -7.31 -19.46 22.26
N ALA A 361 -6.23 -19.28 21.50
CA ALA A 361 -5.90 -18.00 20.88
C ALA A 361 -6.79 -17.71 19.66
N VAL A 362 -6.89 -18.67 18.74
CA VAL A 362 -7.67 -18.54 17.50
C VAL A 362 -9.16 -18.31 17.78
N GLU A 363 -9.73 -19.05 18.73
CA GLU A 363 -11.16 -18.93 19.08
C GLU A 363 -11.49 -17.65 19.85
N ASN A 364 -10.49 -16.98 20.44
CA ASN A 364 -10.68 -15.73 21.16
C ASN A 364 -10.49 -14.50 20.25
N ASP A 365 -11.49 -14.26 19.41
CA ASP A 365 -11.50 -13.18 18.42
C ASP A 365 -10.28 -13.23 17.50
N LEU A 366 -10.05 -14.40 16.88
CA LEU A 366 -9.02 -14.60 15.87
C LEU A 366 -7.69 -13.98 16.30
N ASP A 367 -7.18 -14.34 17.48
CA ASP A 367 -5.89 -13.87 17.97
C ASP A 367 -4.74 -14.56 17.21
N MET A 368 -4.71 -14.37 15.89
CA MET A 368 -3.69 -14.89 14.99
C MET A 368 -2.27 -14.51 15.44
N PRO A 369 -2.00 -13.30 15.99
CA PRO A 369 -0.68 -12.97 16.51
C PRO A 369 -0.25 -13.88 17.66
N ALA A 370 -1.15 -14.12 18.63
CA ALA A 370 -0.85 -15.01 19.74
C ALA A 370 -0.72 -16.47 19.28
N ALA A 371 -1.59 -16.92 18.37
CA ALA A 371 -1.50 -18.25 17.77
C ALA A 371 -0.16 -18.45 17.05
N LEU A 372 0.30 -17.43 16.32
CA LEU A 372 1.58 -17.45 15.60
C LEU A 372 2.77 -17.44 16.55
N ALA A 373 2.69 -16.69 17.65
CA ALA A 373 3.70 -16.73 18.72
C ALA A 373 3.80 -18.13 19.34
N GLN A 374 2.66 -18.74 19.68
CA GLN A 374 2.60 -20.12 20.20
C GLN A 374 3.14 -21.14 19.19
N THR A 375 2.90 -20.93 17.89
CA THR A 375 3.43 -21.77 16.82
C THR A 375 4.96 -21.75 16.82
N TRP A 376 5.56 -20.56 16.95
CA TRP A 376 7.01 -20.44 17.02
C TRP A 376 7.61 -21.00 18.32
N ASP A 377 6.91 -20.87 19.44
CA ASP A 377 7.30 -21.54 20.69
C ASP A 377 7.25 -23.06 20.56
N MET A 378 6.21 -23.59 19.92
CA MET A 378 6.08 -25.02 19.60
C MET A 378 7.23 -25.49 18.71
N VAL A 379 7.58 -24.73 17.66
CA VAL A 379 8.72 -25.02 16.77
C VAL A 379 10.04 -25.13 17.56
N ARG A 380 10.24 -24.26 18.57
CA ARG A 380 11.43 -24.22 19.44
C ARG A 380 11.42 -25.23 20.59
N SER A 381 10.29 -25.85 20.88
CA SER A 381 10.12 -26.78 22.01
C SER A 381 10.99 -28.04 21.88
N SER A 382 10.98 -28.89 22.92
CA SER A 382 11.65 -30.19 22.90
C SER A 382 10.86 -31.30 22.17
N LEU A 383 9.68 -30.99 21.60
CA LEU A 383 8.89 -31.99 20.89
C LEU A 383 9.70 -32.63 19.73
N PRO A 384 9.48 -33.93 19.45
CA PRO A 384 10.04 -34.56 18.25
C PRO A 384 9.61 -33.82 16.97
N GLY A 385 10.49 -33.78 15.97
CA GLY A 385 10.23 -33.04 14.72
C GLY A 385 8.95 -33.48 14.00
N GLN A 386 8.65 -34.78 13.98
CA GLN A 386 7.41 -35.30 13.40
C GLN A 386 6.15 -34.87 14.16
N ALA A 387 6.21 -34.75 15.49
CA ALA A 387 5.09 -34.23 16.27
C ALA A 387 4.85 -32.73 15.98
N LYS A 388 5.94 -31.96 15.85
CA LYS A 388 5.87 -30.55 15.45
C LYS A 388 5.32 -30.38 14.03
N LEU A 389 5.71 -31.26 13.11
CA LEU A 389 5.19 -31.30 11.75
C LEU A 389 3.67 -31.52 11.74
N ALA A 390 3.19 -32.54 12.47
CA ALA A 390 1.76 -32.83 12.55
C ALA A 390 0.95 -31.64 13.09
N LEU A 391 1.40 -31.03 14.19
CA LEU A 391 0.76 -29.83 14.75
C LEU A 391 0.81 -28.64 13.80
N LEU A 392 1.95 -28.39 13.15
CA LEU A 392 2.07 -27.25 12.24
C LEU A 392 1.16 -27.38 11.01
N LEU A 393 1.01 -28.59 10.46
CA LEU A 393 0.07 -28.85 9.37
C LEU A 393 -1.39 -28.75 9.82
N GLU A 394 -1.69 -29.16 11.06
CA GLU A 394 -3.02 -28.92 11.66
C GLU A 394 -3.30 -27.41 11.75
N TYR A 395 -2.35 -26.62 12.27
CA TYR A 395 -2.50 -25.16 12.38
C TYR A 395 -2.59 -24.49 11.01
N ASP A 396 -1.89 -25.03 10.01
CA ASP A 396 -1.90 -24.49 8.66
C ASP A 396 -3.25 -24.62 7.95
N SER A 397 -4.11 -25.57 8.38
CA SER A 397 -5.49 -25.61 7.89
C SER A 397 -6.26 -24.30 8.19
N ILE A 398 -5.87 -23.60 9.26
CA ILE A 398 -6.38 -22.29 9.66
C ILE A 398 -5.54 -21.17 9.04
N TYR A 399 -4.21 -21.25 9.15
CA TYR A 399 -3.34 -20.20 8.63
C TYR A 399 -3.43 -20.05 7.12
N GLY A 400 -3.58 -21.13 6.35
CA GLY A 400 -3.67 -21.15 4.89
C GLY A 400 -2.37 -20.73 4.20
N LEU A 401 -1.21 -21.19 4.67
CA LEU A 401 0.12 -20.81 4.14
C LEU A 401 0.72 -21.88 3.21
N ASP A 402 -0.07 -22.89 2.83
CA ASP A 402 0.30 -24.00 1.93
C ASP A 402 1.59 -24.68 2.37
N LEU A 403 1.70 -24.92 3.69
CA LEU A 403 2.86 -25.52 4.31
C LEU A 403 2.96 -27.02 4.03
N ASP A 404 1.84 -27.67 3.72
CA ASP A 404 1.77 -29.04 3.27
C ASP A 404 2.42 -29.25 1.89
N GLN A 405 2.44 -28.21 1.04
CA GLN A 405 3.01 -28.22 -0.31
C GLN A 405 4.56 -28.24 -0.36
N VAL A 406 5.23 -28.09 0.78
CA VAL A 406 6.69 -28.19 0.85
C VAL A 406 7.13 -29.60 0.43
N PRO A 407 7.96 -29.78 -0.61
CA PRO A 407 8.34 -31.12 -1.06
C PRO A 407 9.30 -31.80 -0.06
N VAL A 408 9.42 -33.13 -0.15
CA VAL A 408 10.43 -33.89 0.62
C VAL A 408 11.82 -33.66 0.03
N GLU A 409 11.93 -33.68 -1.30
CA GLU A 409 13.15 -33.39 -2.05
C GLU A 409 12.88 -32.30 -3.08
N TYR A 410 13.82 -31.36 -3.23
CA TYR A 410 13.75 -30.36 -4.27
C TYR A 410 14.38 -30.88 -5.56
N ALA A 411 13.80 -30.51 -6.71
CA ALA A 411 14.43 -30.76 -8.00
C ALA A 411 15.72 -29.94 -8.11
N VAL A 412 16.84 -30.63 -8.32
CA VAL A 412 18.17 -30.02 -8.47
C VAL A 412 18.79 -30.50 -9.79
N PRO A 413 19.30 -29.60 -10.64
CA PRO A 413 19.99 -29.99 -11.86
C PRO A 413 21.20 -30.89 -11.59
N GLU A 414 21.44 -31.88 -12.44
CA GLU A 414 22.52 -32.86 -12.29
C GLU A 414 23.91 -32.22 -12.05
N PRO A 415 24.31 -31.13 -12.75
CA PRO A 415 25.61 -30.49 -12.49
C PRO A 415 25.74 -29.90 -11.08
N VAL A 416 24.62 -29.41 -10.52
CA VAL A 416 24.58 -28.88 -9.15
C VAL A 416 24.63 -30.04 -8.15
N ALA A 417 23.86 -31.10 -8.39
CA ALA A 417 23.88 -32.30 -7.56
C ALA A 417 25.27 -32.97 -7.52
N ALA A 418 25.96 -33.06 -8.66
CA ALA A 418 27.34 -33.53 -8.75
C ALA A 418 28.30 -32.66 -7.92
N SER A 419 28.12 -31.33 -7.95
CA SER A 419 28.91 -30.39 -7.15
C SER A 419 28.69 -30.58 -5.64
N VAL A 420 27.45 -30.88 -5.22
CA VAL A 420 27.13 -31.23 -3.82
C VAL A 420 27.85 -32.51 -3.40
N GLY A 421 27.80 -33.56 -4.23
CA GLY A 421 28.47 -34.83 -3.97
C GLY A 421 29.99 -34.68 -3.86
N GLN A 422 30.62 -34.00 -4.82
CA GLN A 422 32.06 -33.72 -4.81
C GLN A 422 32.48 -32.93 -3.56
N ARG A 423 31.68 -31.91 -3.19
CA ARG A 423 31.90 -31.15 -1.95
C ARG A 423 31.84 -32.05 -0.72
N GLY A 424 30.92 -33.02 -0.68
CA GLY A 424 30.83 -34.01 0.40
C GLY A 424 32.12 -34.80 0.58
N SER A 425 32.69 -35.31 -0.51
CA SER A 425 33.98 -36.02 -0.50
C SER A 425 35.13 -35.14 -0.01
N LEU A 426 35.23 -33.90 -0.52
CA LEU A 426 36.28 -32.95 -0.10
C LEU A 426 36.24 -32.64 1.41
N ARG A 427 35.03 -32.55 1.99
CA ARG A 427 34.88 -32.38 3.44
C ARG A 427 35.33 -33.61 4.23
N GLN A 428 35.09 -34.82 3.73
CA GLN A 428 35.58 -36.05 4.35
C GLN A 428 37.12 -36.13 4.32
N GLU A 429 37.73 -35.58 3.26
CA GLU A 429 39.18 -35.45 3.09
C GLU A 429 39.78 -34.23 3.83
N ALA A 430 38.94 -33.44 4.51
CA ALA A 430 39.30 -32.19 5.19
C ALA A 430 39.88 -31.08 4.28
N ASP A 431 39.62 -31.12 2.97
CA ASP A 431 39.91 -30.02 2.04
C ASP A 431 38.76 -28.99 2.06
N TYR A 432 38.77 -28.16 3.11
CA TYR A 432 37.73 -27.15 3.30
C TYR A 432 37.79 -26.01 2.27
N THR A 433 38.99 -25.70 1.73
CA THR A 433 39.14 -24.60 0.77
C THR A 433 38.43 -24.93 -0.54
N ALA A 434 38.67 -26.14 -1.09
CA ALA A 434 37.99 -26.58 -2.29
C ALA A 434 36.49 -26.81 -2.07
N ALA A 435 36.11 -27.33 -0.89
CA ALA A 435 34.71 -27.50 -0.51
C ALA A 435 33.94 -26.16 -0.43
N ASP A 436 34.59 -25.10 0.07
CA ASP A 436 34.00 -23.76 0.15
C ASP A 436 33.91 -23.08 -1.23
N ALA A 437 34.87 -23.32 -2.11
CA ALA A 437 34.78 -22.87 -3.51
C ALA A 437 33.57 -23.49 -4.23
N LEU A 438 33.33 -24.79 -4.04
CA LEU A 438 32.12 -25.45 -4.57
C LEU A 438 30.84 -24.93 -3.91
N ARG A 439 30.86 -24.63 -2.61
CA ARG A 439 29.72 -24.00 -1.94
C ARG A 439 29.40 -22.64 -2.58
N ALA A 440 30.40 -21.81 -2.83
CA ALA A 440 30.23 -20.51 -3.47
C ALA A 440 29.65 -20.65 -4.90
N ASP A 441 30.12 -21.63 -5.68
CA ASP A 441 29.58 -21.93 -7.01
C ASP A 441 28.12 -22.44 -6.98
N ILE A 442 27.76 -23.30 -6.01
CA ILE A 442 26.36 -23.73 -5.81
C ILE A 442 25.47 -22.54 -5.45
N LEU A 443 25.97 -21.65 -4.58
CA LEU A 443 25.29 -20.41 -4.23
C LEU A 443 25.09 -19.53 -5.46
N SER A 444 26.11 -19.28 -6.27
CA SER A 444 26.00 -18.42 -7.46
C SER A 444 25.02 -18.97 -8.51
N LYS A 445 24.83 -20.29 -8.55
CA LYS A 445 23.82 -20.98 -9.39
C LYS A 445 22.38 -20.90 -8.85
N GLY A 446 22.15 -20.16 -7.77
CA GLY A 446 20.82 -19.92 -7.23
C GLY A 446 20.31 -20.98 -6.25
N PHE A 447 21.19 -21.79 -5.65
CA PHE A 447 20.82 -22.82 -4.68
C PHE A 447 21.40 -22.51 -3.30
N LEU A 448 20.68 -22.88 -2.24
CA LEU A 448 21.20 -22.87 -0.88
C LEU A 448 21.55 -24.28 -0.45
N LEU A 449 22.68 -24.39 0.25
CA LEU A 449 23.18 -25.64 0.80
C LEU A 449 23.31 -25.55 2.32
N GLU A 450 22.75 -26.53 3.02
CA GLU A 450 22.84 -26.69 4.46
C GLU A 450 23.46 -28.04 4.79
N ASP A 451 24.46 -28.05 5.65
CA ASP A 451 25.04 -29.30 6.16
C ASP A 451 24.25 -29.74 7.40
N THR A 452 23.78 -30.98 7.42
CA THR A 452 23.28 -31.64 8.62
C THR A 452 24.36 -32.57 9.20
N LEU A 453 24.07 -33.26 10.30
CA LEU A 453 24.99 -34.22 10.91
C LEU A 453 25.29 -35.43 10.00
N GLU A 454 24.34 -35.79 9.12
CA GLU A 454 24.40 -37.02 8.31
C GLU A 454 24.55 -36.72 6.81
N GLU A 455 23.96 -35.64 6.31
CA GLU A 455 23.88 -35.32 4.87
C GLU A 455 23.89 -33.81 4.59
N ALA A 456 24.30 -33.42 3.37
CA ALA A 456 24.10 -32.07 2.87
C ALA A 456 22.73 -31.98 2.19
N ARG A 457 21.93 -30.99 2.59
CA ARG A 457 20.63 -30.72 1.98
C ARG A 457 20.68 -29.48 1.12
N ILE A 458 19.94 -29.52 0.01
CA ILE A 458 19.95 -28.47 -1.00
C ILE A 458 18.53 -28.08 -1.40
N ARG A 459 18.30 -26.78 -1.61
CA ARG A 459 17.06 -26.23 -2.16
C ARG A 459 17.35 -25.05 -3.09
N PRO A 460 16.47 -24.74 -4.06
CA PRO A 460 16.55 -23.48 -4.77
C PRO A 460 16.37 -22.29 -3.81
N LYS A 461 17.02 -21.17 -4.13
CA LYS A 461 16.74 -19.87 -3.53
C LYS A 461 15.34 -19.41 -3.91
N THR A 462 14.66 -18.77 -2.98
CA THR A 462 13.43 -18.03 -3.26
C THR A 462 13.74 -16.85 -4.21
N PRO A 463 12.74 -16.34 -4.96
CA PRO A 463 12.96 -15.18 -5.83
C PRO A 463 13.53 -13.97 -5.07
N LEU A 464 13.06 -13.69 -3.85
CA LEU A 464 13.61 -12.62 -3.02
C LEU A 464 15.07 -12.89 -2.58
N GLU A 465 15.42 -14.13 -2.23
CA GLU A 465 16.82 -14.50 -1.93
C GLU A 465 17.73 -14.26 -3.14
N GLN A 466 17.26 -14.56 -4.36
CA GLN A 466 18.01 -14.29 -5.59
C GLN A 466 18.17 -12.79 -5.88
N GLN A 467 17.12 -11.99 -5.67
CA GLN A 467 17.19 -10.54 -5.88
C GLN A 467 18.13 -9.85 -4.88
N ARG A 468 18.09 -10.22 -3.60
CA ARG A 468 18.93 -9.59 -2.55
C ARG A 468 20.42 -9.87 -2.69
N GLU A 469 20.79 -10.89 -3.44
CA GLU A 469 22.19 -11.18 -3.74
C GLU A 469 22.76 -10.31 -4.86
N ARG A 470 21.91 -9.63 -5.63
CA ARG A 470 22.38 -8.67 -6.65
C ARG A 470 23.04 -7.46 -6.00
N TRP A 471 22.35 -6.82 -5.06
CA TRP A 471 22.87 -5.69 -4.28
C TRP A 471 22.04 -5.45 -3.01
N ALA A 472 22.64 -4.77 -2.03
CA ALA A 472 21.93 -4.32 -0.84
C ALA A 472 20.94 -3.21 -1.21
N SER A 473 19.72 -3.27 -0.65
CA SER A 473 18.69 -2.27 -0.89
C SER A 473 18.00 -1.81 0.38
N VAL A 474 17.48 -0.58 0.34
CA VAL A 474 16.80 0.08 1.46
C VAL A 474 15.31 0.29 1.15
N SER A 475 14.47 0.14 2.17
CA SER A 475 13.01 0.32 2.05
C SER A 475 12.54 1.68 2.55
N SER A 476 13.40 2.47 3.21
CA SER A 476 13.08 3.83 3.63
C SER A 476 14.34 4.60 3.98
N SER A 477 14.25 5.94 4.02
CA SER A 477 15.37 6.78 4.48
C SER A 477 15.80 6.49 5.93
N ARG A 478 14.95 5.85 6.74
CA ARG A 478 15.22 5.54 8.15
C ARG A 478 16.13 4.32 8.32
N GLU A 479 16.26 3.49 7.29
CA GLU A 479 17.17 2.34 7.30
C GLU A 479 18.62 2.73 7.03
N VAL A 480 18.85 3.98 6.62
CA VAL A 480 20.16 4.51 6.27
C VAL A 480 20.71 5.32 7.46
N GLU A 481 21.94 5.00 7.86
CA GLU A 481 22.69 5.77 8.85
C GLU A 481 22.85 7.23 8.39
N SER A 482 22.85 8.19 9.32
CA SER A 482 23.13 9.59 8.97
C SER A 482 24.57 9.94 9.28
N LEU A 483 25.28 10.39 8.25
CA LEU A 483 26.65 10.88 8.28
C LEU A 483 26.73 12.41 8.35
N LEU A 484 25.60 13.10 8.52
CA LEU A 484 25.54 14.56 8.56
C LEU A 484 26.37 15.15 9.72
N ASP A 485 26.50 14.42 10.82
CA ASP A 485 27.30 14.83 11.99
C ASP A 485 28.79 14.45 11.87
N GLN A 486 29.19 13.73 10.81
CA GLN A 486 30.58 13.37 10.55
C GLN A 486 31.35 14.56 9.94
N PRO A 487 32.67 14.67 10.15
CA PRO A 487 33.49 15.71 9.52
C PRO A 487 33.42 15.68 7.99
N ASP A 488 33.55 16.84 7.35
CA ASP A 488 33.67 16.93 5.88
C ASP A 488 34.87 16.10 5.40
N LYS A 489 34.66 15.27 4.39
CA LYS A 489 35.70 14.49 3.71
C LYS A 489 36.00 15.03 2.30
N TYR A 490 35.01 15.67 1.69
CA TYR A 490 35.07 16.20 0.32
C TYR A 490 34.70 17.69 0.31
N ASP A 491 35.10 18.42 -0.73
CA ASP A 491 34.63 19.78 -0.97
C ASP A 491 33.17 19.78 -1.42
N PHE A 492 32.79 18.81 -2.27
CA PHE A 492 31.45 18.69 -2.83
C PHE A 492 30.90 17.25 -2.78
N SER A 493 29.61 17.11 -2.48
CA SER A 493 28.83 15.90 -2.75
C SER A 493 27.81 16.21 -3.85
N PHE A 494 27.94 15.56 -4.99
CA PHE A 494 26.88 15.52 -5.99
C PHE A 494 25.84 14.50 -5.57
N VAL A 495 24.56 14.86 -5.69
CA VAL A 495 23.43 14.02 -5.31
C VAL A 495 22.46 13.92 -6.47
N LEU A 496 22.12 12.69 -6.86
CA LEU A 496 21.08 12.39 -7.84
C LEU A 496 20.08 11.38 -7.28
N ASN A 497 18.79 11.70 -7.36
CA ASN A 497 17.71 10.75 -7.11
C ASN A 497 17.21 10.20 -8.46
N ALA A 498 17.73 9.05 -8.88
CA ALA A 498 17.43 8.43 -10.16
C ALA A 498 16.16 7.58 -10.08
N TYR A 499 15.29 7.66 -11.08
CA TYR A 499 14.14 6.77 -11.22
C TYR A 499 13.87 6.53 -12.70
N GLY A 500 14.38 5.41 -13.20
CA GLY A 500 14.35 5.03 -14.61
C GLY A 500 15.27 5.85 -15.52
N HIS A 501 15.13 5.63 -16.82
CA HIS A 501 15.79 6.32 -17.92
C HIS A 501 17.32 6.26 -17.85
N PRO A 502 17.94 5.08 -18.12
CA PRO A 502 19.38 4.89 -17.95
C PRO A 502 20.21 5.90 -18.75
N GLY A 503 19.77 6.31 -19.95
CA GLY A 503 20.47 7.32 -20.75
C GLY A 503 20.45 8.74 -20.17
N ASP A 504 19.39 9.11 -19.43
CA ASP A 504 19.33 10.41 -18.74
C ASP A 504 20.23 10.40 -17.51
N VAL A 505 20.19 9.30 -16.75
CA VAL A 505 21.08 9.07 -15.60
C VAL A 505 22.54 9.06 -16.03
N GLU A 506 22.88 8.33 -17.09
CA GLU A 506 24.23 8.28 -17.66
C GLU A 506 24.76 9.66 -18.04
N ARG A 507 23.97 10.44 -18.79
CA ARG A 507 24.34 11.80 -19.19
C ARG A 507 24.60 12.69 -17.98
N CYS A 508 23.68 12.68 -17.01
CA CYS A 508 23.77 13.51 -15.81
C CYS A 508 25.03 13.15 -14.98
N VAL A 509 25.19 11.87 -14.62
CA VAL A 509 26.32 11.40 -13.79
C VAL A 509 27.67 11.55 -14.52
N SER A 510 27.73 11.27 -15.82
CA SER A 510 28.95 11.46 -16.62
C SER A 510 29.39 12.93 -16.66
N SER A 511 28.43 13.86 -16.69
CA SER A 511 28.72 15.29 -16.63
C SER A 511 29.29 15.70 -15.25
N MET A 512 28.78 15.13 -14.15
CA MET A 512 29.33 15.37 -12.80
C MET A 512 30.80 14.92 -12.72
N LEU A 513 31.11 13.72 -13.19
CA LEU A 513 32.47 13.18 -13.22
C LEU A 513 33.40 14.07 -14.06
N LYS A 514 32.96 14.46 -15.25
CA LYS A 514 33.76 15.26 -16.19
C LYS A 514 34.10 16.66 -15.66
N TYR A 515 33.16 17.30 -14.94
CA TYR A 515 33.29 18.69 -14.49
C TYR A 515 33.56 18.82 -12.98
N SER A 516 34.04 17.77 -12.34
CA SER A 516 34.50 17.81 -10.93
C SER A 516 35.82 18.59 -10.73
N GLY A 517 36.56 18.89 -11.81
CA GLY A 517 37.78 19.71 -11.75
C GLY A 517 38.86 19.13 -10.83
N ASP A 518 39.58 20.01 -10.14
CA ASP A 518 40.60 19.65 -9.13
C ASP A 518 40.02 19.51 -7.70
N TYR A 519 38.70 19.63 -7.55
CA TYR A 519 38.03 19.56 -6.24
C TYR A 519 37.89 18.11 -5.77
N SER A 520 38.02 17.90 -4.46
CA SER A 520 37.66 16.61 -3.88
C SER A 520 36.13 16.46 -3.89
N SER A 521 35.63 15.50 -4.66
CA SER A 521 34.18 15.31 -4.85
C SER A 521 33.78 13.84 -4.70
N GLU A 522 32.57 13.62 -4.19
CA GLU A 522 31.88 12.33 -4.29
C GLU A 522 30.58 12.49 -5.07
N ILE A 523 30.10 11.40 -5.66
CA ILE A 523 28.81 11.33 -6.33
C ILE A 523 27.99 10.26 -5.63
N ILE A 524 26.79 10.64 -5.17
CA ILE A 524 25.83 9.73 -4.55
C ILE A 524 24.61 9.66 -5.47
N VAL A 525 24.39 8.49 -6.06
CA VAL A 525 23.18 8.20 -6.84
C VAL A 525 22.28 7.29 -6.03
N VAL A 526 21.07 7.76 -5.73
CA VAL A 526 20.01 6.92 -5.18
C VAL A 526 19.21 6.38 -6.35
N ASP A 527 19.31 5.07 -6.59
CA ASP A 527 18.36 4.38 -7.46
C ASP A 527 17.05 4.20 -6.69
N ASN A 528 16.06 5.02 -6.99
CA ASN A 528 14.77 5.08 -6.32
C ASN A 528 13.82 3.95 -6.80
N GLY A 529 14.34 2.73 -6.88
CA GLY A 529 13.59 1.53 -7.25
C GLY A 529 13.27 1.43 -8.74
N SER A 530 14.24 1.72 -9.61
CA SER A 530 14.09 1.60 -11.07
C SER A 530 13.88 0.14 -11.51
N THR A 531 13.08 -0.08 -12.56
CA THR A 531 12.74 -1.42 -13.07
C THR A 531 13.04 -1.59 -14.56
N ASP A 532 13.80 -0.68 -15.16
CA ASP A 532 14.02 -0.56 -16.61
C ASP A 532 15.48 -0.82 -17.03
N GLY A 533 16.29 -1.40 -16.13
CA GLY A 533 17.72 -1.65 -16.34
C GLY A 533 18.65 -0.55 -15.81
N THR A 534 18.10 0.56 -15.29
CA THR A 534 18.90 1.63 -14.69
C THR A 534 19.76 1.13 -13.51
N ALA A 535 19.23 0.23 -12.69
CA ALA A 535 19.93 -0.30 -11.53
C ALA A 535 21.16 -1.14 -11.93
N GLU A 536 21.00 -2.05 -12.91
CA GLU A 536 22.09 -2.84 -13.46
C GLU A 536 23.19 -1.97 -14.07
N TRP A 537 22.80 -0.94 -14.83
CA TRP A 537 23.76 0.01 -15.42
C TRP A 537 24.53 0.77 -14.34
N LEU A 538 23.85 1.23 -13.28
CA LEU A 538 24.48 1.94 -12.17
C LEU A 538 25.53 1.10 -11.45
N GLU A 539 25.29 -0.19 -11.24
CA GLU A 539 26.26 -1.10 -10.61
C GLU A 539 27.47 -1.37 -11.51
N GLU A 540 27.24 -1.62 -12.81
CA GLU A 540 28.34 -1.74 -13.78
C GLU A 540 29.17 -0.46 -13.82
N PHE A 541 28.52 0.70 -13.87
CA PHE A 541 29.17 1.99 -13.94
C PHE A 541 29.94 2.32 -12.65
N GLN A 542 29.37 2.05 -11.47
CA GLN A 542 30.03 2.20 -10.17
C GLN A 542 31.32 1.37 -10.07
N SER A 543 31.32 0.14 -10.61
CA SER A 543 32.48 -0.76 -10.52
C SER A 543 33.78 -0.19 -11.13
N SER A 544 33.64 0.81 -12.00
CA SER A 544 34.76 1.50 -12.68
C SER A 544 35.05 2.90 -12.13
N HIS A 545 34.32 3.38 -11.12
CA HIS A 545 34.40 4.75 -10.62
C HIS A 545 34.37 4.82 -9.08
N ASP A 546 35.55 4.90 -8.45
CA ASP A 546 35.70 4.88 -6.97
C ASP A 546 35.01 6.04 -6.24
N THR A 547 34.73 7.15 -6.91
CA THR A 547 34.06 8.33 -6.33
C THR A 547 32.54 8.28 -6.45
N LEU A 548 31.99 7.32 -7.21
CA LEU A 548 30.58 7.09 -7.35
C LEU A 548 30.11 6.04 -6.34
N ARG A 549 29.04 6.36 -5.63
CA ARG A 549 28.34 5.44 -4.73
C ARG A 549 26.86 5.39 -5.08
N VAL A 550 26.37 4.18 -5.25
CA VAL A 550 24.98 3.87 -5.58
C VAL A 550 24.29 3.32 -4.34
N ILE A 551 23.09 3.81 -4.07
CA ILE A 551 22.22 3.30 -3.01
C ILE A 551 20.91 2.87 -3.65
N HIS A 552 20.65 1.57 -3.67
CA HIS A 552 19.43 1.02 -4.25
C HIS A 552 18.26 1.06 -3.25
N CYS A 553 17.12 1.56 -3.71
CA CYS A 553 15.85 1.39 -3.03
C CYS A 553 15.14 0.15 -3.61
N ASP A 554 14.46 -0.62 -2.78
CA ASP A 554 13.71 -1.80 -3.25
C ASP A 554 12.35 -1.46 -3.91
N HIS A 555 11.98 -0.18 -3.86
CA HIS A 555 10.84 0.40 -4.53
C HIS A 555 11.03 1.91 -4.65
N ASN A 556 10.14 2.58 -5.40
CA ASN A 556 10.06 4.03 -5.35
C ASN A 556 9.61 4.47 -3.96
N VAL A 557 10.54 5.00 -3.16
CA VAL A 557 10.29 5.47 -1.79
C VAL A 557 9.70 6.89 -1.75
N GLY A 558 9.58 7.54 -2.91
CA GLY A 558 9.16 8.93 -3.07
C GLY A 558 10.34 9.91 -3.14
N ASP A 559 10.16 11.02 -3.85
CA ASP A 559 11.25 11.93 -4.20
C ASP A 559 11.97 12.52 -2.97
N ALA A 560 11.22 13.00 -1.98
CA ALA A 560 11.79 13.52 -0.74
C ALA A 560 12.56 12.46 0.06
N ALA A 561 12.06 11.22 0.12
CA ALA A 561 12.72 10.14 0.84
C ALA A 561 14.02 9.70 0.13
N GLY A 562 14.00 9.61 -1.20
CA GLY A 562 15.18 9.33 -2.02
C GLY A 562 16.27 10.39 -1.86
N LYS A 563 15.90 11.67 -1.95
CA LYS A 563 16.83 12.80 -1.68
C LYS A 563 17.35 12.76 -0.24
N ASN A 564 16.50 12.49 0.75
CA ASN A 564 16.94 12.35 2.15
C ASN A 564 17.94 11.20 2.37
N ILE A 565 17.82 10.08 1.65
CA ILE A 565 18.81 8.98 1.69
C ILE A 565 20.18 9.51 1.28
N ALA A 566 20.26 10.23 0.15
CA ALA A 566 21.51 10.80 -0.34
C ALA A 566 22.07 11.88 0.61
N LEU A 567 21.22 12.79 1.11
CA LEU A 567 21.63 13.82 2.06
C LEU A 567 22.23 13.21 3.33
N LYS A 568 21.58 12.18 3.90
CA LYS A 568 22.08 11.47 5.07
C LYS A 568 23.44 10.82 4.81
N GLN A 569 23.78 10.48 3.59
CA GLN A 569 25.02 9.80 3.24
C GLN A 569 26.13 10.73 2.75
N SER A 570 25.83 12.02 2.57
CA SER A 570 26.78 13.02 2.05
C SER A 570 27.85 13.40 3.08
N LEU A 571 29.09 13.52 2.61
CA LEU A 571 30.29 13.88 3.38
C LEU A 571 31.00 15.12 2.80
N GLY A 572 30.48 15.72 1.74
CA GLY A 572 31.01 16.94 1.14
C GLY A 572 30.57 18.19 1.90
N ARG A 573 31.45 19.19 1.99
CA ARG A 573 31.12 20.48 2.64
C ARG A 573 29.90 21.15 1.99
N ASN A 574 29.84 21.12 0.67
CA ASN A 574 28.73 21.63 -0.12
C ASN A 574 28.01 20.48 -0.82
N ILE A 575 26.68 20.51 -0.82
CA ILE A 575 25.83 19.56 -1.55
C ILE A 575 25.39 20.22 -2.85
N ILE A 576 25.49 19.47 -3.95
CA ILE A 576 24.97 19.82 -5.27
C ILE A 576 23.93 18.78 -5.64
N MET A 577 22.66 19.13 -5.49
CA MET A 577 21.56 18.25 -5.83
C MET A 577 21.10 18.50 -7.26
N LEU A 578 21.03 17.45 -8.06
CA LEU A 578 20.73 17.49 -9.48
C LEU A 578 19.53 16.59 -9.82
N ASP A 579 18.85 16.96 -10.89
CA ASP A 579 17.85 16.11 -11.54
C ASP A 579 18.45 15.38 -12.76
N GLY A 580 17.92 14.19 -13.09
CA GLY A 580 18.38 13.40 -14.24
C GLY A 580 18.23 14.10 -15.59
N SER A 581 17.35 15.10 -15.68
CA SER A 581 17.18 15.97 -16.85
C SER A 581 18.23 17.08 -16.96
N THR A 582 19.23 17.15 -16.08
CA THR A 582 20.30 18.16 -16.16
C THR A 582 21.62 17.61 -16.68
N GLU A 583 22.37 18.46 -17.37
CA GLU A 583 23.73 18.17 -17.84
C GLU A 583 24.64 19.37 -17.53
N ILE A 584 25.76 19.12 -16.85
CA ILE A 584 26.80 20.12 -16.62
C ILE A 584 27.64 20.23 -17.89
N VAL A 585 27.85 21.45 -18.39
CA VAL A 585 28.63 21.68 -19.63
C VAL A 585 29.87 22.57 -19.42
N GLY A 586 30.13 23.00 -18.18
CA GLY A 586 31.27 23.84 -17.83
C GLY A 586 31.57 23.86 -16.33
N ASN A 587 32.42 24.79 -15.90
CA ASN A 587 32.80 24.93 -14.49
C ASN A 587 31.66 25.54 -13.66
N ILE A 588 31.09 24.73 -12.76
CA ILE A 588 30.07 25.16 -11.79
C ILE A 588 30.62 25.24 -10.36
N LEU A 589 31.72 24.55 -10.05
CA LEU A 589 32.19 24.38 -8.66
C LEU A 589 32.80 25.65 -8.10
N ASP A 590 33.57 26.40 -8.91
CA ASP A 590 34.12 27.69 -8.50
C ASP A 590 33.02 28.70 -8.12
N PRO A 591 32.02 29.00 -8.97
CA PRO A 591 30.97 29.95 -8.60
C PRO A 591 30.12 29.46 -7.43
N ILE A 592 29.81 28.16 -7.34
CA ILE A 592 29.08 27.60 -6.19
C ILE A 592 29.87 27.79 -4.89
N GLY A 593 31.16 27.42 -4.88
CA GLY A 593 32.01 27.54 -3.70
C GLY A 593 32.18 29.00 -3.24
N GLN A 594 32.32 29.94 -4.19
CA GLN A 594 32.42 31.37 -3.89
C GLN A 594 31.10 31.93 -3.32
N ARG A 595 29.96 31.59 -3.91
CA ARG A 595 28.66 32.09 -3.46
C ARG A 595 28.24 31.51 -2.11
N LEU A 596 28.44 30.20 -1.90
CA LEU A 596 28.12 29.54 -0.63
C LEU A 596 29.10 29.89 0.51
N ALA A 597 30.18 30.64 0.24
CA ALA A 597 31.01 31.22 1.29
C ALA A 597 30.29 32.36 2.05
N GLU A 598 29.24 32.95 1.47
CA GLU A 598 28.41 33.95 2.15
C GLU A 598 27.44 33.26 3.14
N GLU A 599 27.61 33.49 4.45
CA GLU A 599 26.81 32.82 5.49
C GLU A 599 25.30 33.06 5.37
N SER A 600 24.87 34.22 4.87
CA SER A 600 23.45 34.54 4.66
C SER A 600 22.78 33.76 3.52
N ILE A 601 23.56 33.17 2.60
CA ILE A 601 23.02 32.37 1.50
C ILE A 601 22.81 30.94 1.97
N GLY A 602 21.55 30.49 1.93
CA GLY A 602 21.19 29.12 2.28
C GLY A 602 21.20 28.20 1.07
N ILE A 603 20.61 28.66 -0.05
CA ILE A 603 20.52 27.90 -1.30
C ILE A 603 20.99 28.77 -2.46
N PHE A 604 21.75 28.16 -3.37
CA PHE A 604 22.23 28.75 -4.61
C PHE A 604 21.98 27.82 -5.82
N GLY A 605 21.63 28.38 -6.98
CA GLY A 605 21.43 27.59 -8.21
C GLY A 605 20.97 28.42 -9.42
N PRO A 606 20.79 27.80 -10.59
CA PRO A 606 20.52 28.54 -11.84
C PRO A 606 19.05 28.83 -12.16
N TYR A 607 18.09 28.24 -11.44
CA TYR A 607 16.68 28.27 -11.81
C TYR A 607 15.81 28.85 -10.68
N GLY A 608 15.98 30.15 -10.45
CA GLY A 608 15.26 30.89 -9.43
C GLY A 608 13.79 31.14 -9.80
N LEU A 609 12.94 31.10 -8.78
CA LEU A 609 11.52 31.39 -8.88
C LEU A 609 11.17 32.66 -8.10
N SER A 610 10.34 33.52 -8.68
CA SER A 610 9.73 34.68 -8.01
C SER A 610 8.26 34.39 -7.70
N THR A 611 7.72 35.10 -6.72
CA THR A 611 6.27 35.12 -6.52
C THR A 611 5.75 36.36 -5.78
N ASP A 612 4.56 36.82 -6.17
CA ASP A 612 3.81 37.88 -5.49
C ASP A 612 2.74 37.34 -4.51
N ASP A 613 2.37 36.06 -4.65
CA ASP A 613 1.37 35.40 -3.83
C ASP A 613 1.83 33.96 -3.52
N LEU A 614 1.52 33.41 -2.34
CA LEU A 614 1.94 32.03 -2.03
C LEU A 614 1.28 30.95 -2.92
N GLN A 615 0.65 31.33 -4.05
CA GLN A 615 -0.15 30.50 -4.94
C GLN A 615 0.55 30.25 -6.29
N HIS A 616 1.30 31.21 -6.83
CA HIS A 616 1.86 31.13 -8.19
C HIS A 616 3.36 31.47 -8.20
N PHE A 617 4.19 30.51 -8.57
CA PHE A 617 5.64 30.70 -8.70
C PHE A 617 6.03 30.75 -10.17
N HIS A 618 6.84 31.74 -10.54
CA HIS A 618 7.23 32.01 -11.93
C HIS A 618 8.75 31.91 -12.10
N GLU A 619 9.22 31.31 -13.21
CA GLU A 619 10.63 31.25 -13.59
C GLU A 619 11.10 32.61 -14.12
N GLU A 620 11.46 33.53 -13.23
CA GLU A 620 11.76 34.93 -13.62
C GLU A 620 13.10 35.45 -13.10
N VAL A 621 13.78 34.71 -12.21
CA VAL A 621 15.00 35.22 -11.57
C VAL A 621 16.23 34.67 -12.28
N GLU A 622 16.73 35.40 -13.28
CA GLU A 622 17.97 35.07 -14.00
C GLU A 622 19.22 35.30 -13.12
N GLU A 623 19.24 36.34 -12.29
CA GLU A 623 20.36 36.62 -11.37
C GLU A 623 19.84 37.37 -10.14
N GLY A 624 20.26 36.98 -8.93
CA GLY A 624 19.94 37.69 -7.68
C GLY A 624 19.07 36.90 -6.70
N GLU A 625 18.39 37.59 -5.79
CA GLU A 625 17.52 36.92 -4.80
C GLU A 625 16.27 36.33 -5.45
N ALA A 626 15.92 35.10 -5.04
CA ALA A 626 14.73 34.38 -5.49
C ALA A 626 13.87 33.96 -4.30
N ASP A 627 12.57 33.75 -4.53
CA ASP A 627 11.69 33.22 -3.49
C ASP A 627 11.86 31.73 -3.28
N ALA A 628 12.19 31.00 -4.34
CA ALA A 628 12.50 29.57 -4.33
C ALA A 628 13.48 29.22 -5.46
N MET A 629 13.97 27.98 -5.45
CA MET A 629 14.89 27.43 -6.45
C MET A 629 14.33 26.10 -6.94
N GLN A 630 14.32 25.89 -8.27
CA GLN A 630 13.92 24.59 -8.81
C GLN A 630 15.00 23.53 -8.56
N ALA A 631 14.59 22.30 -8.23
CA ALA A 631 15.53 21.21 -7.91
C ALA A 631 16.23 20.59 -9.13
N TYR A 632 16.10 21.16 -10.35
CA TYR A 632 16.98 20.81 -11.47
C TYR A 632 18.46 20.94 -11.07
N CYS A 633 18.80 22.03 -10.37
CA CYS A 633 20.07 22.18 -9.68
C CYS A 633 19.88 23.06 -8.44
N MET A 634 20.10 22.49 -7.25
CA MET A 634 19.98 23.18 -5.97
C MET A 634 21.22 22.88 -5.12
N THR A 635 21.91 23.92 -4.68
CA THR A 635 23.18 23.77 -3.95
C THR A 635 23.13 24.47 -2.60
N PHE A 636 23.73 23.87 -1.58
CA PHE A 636 23.74 24.41 -0.22
C PHE A 636 24.85 23.78 0.63
N ARG A 637 25.24 24.45 1.73
CA ARG A 637 26.21 23.91 2.68
C ARG A 637 25.61 22.73 3.45
N ARG A 638 26.33 21.61 3.55
CA ARG A 638 25.87 20.38 4.21
C ARG A 638 25.52 20.60 5.68
N GLU A 639 26.28 21.43 6.39
CA GLU A 639 26.05 21.75 7.80
C GLU A 639 24.65 22.32 8.06
N LEU A 640 24.06 23.02 7.08
CA LEU A 640 22.75 23.66 7.22
C LEU A 640 21.61 22.65 7.33
N VAL A 641 21.80 21.40 6.86
CA VAL A 641 20.79 20.33 6.96
C VAL A 641 20.43 20.06 8.42
N SER A 642 21.39 20.16 9.35
CA SER A 642 21.14 20.01 10.79
C SER A 642 20.24 21.11 11.36
N THR A 643 20.25 22.30 10.75
CA THR A 643 19.51 23.49 11.20
C THR A 643 18.13 23.59 10.55
N VAL A 644 18.05 23.36 9.24
CA VAL A 644 16.79 23.46 8.46
C VAL A 644 15.97 22.18 8.52
N GLY A 645 16.63 21.05 8.78
CA GLY A 645 16.06 19.70 8.75
C GLY A 645 16.12 19.06 7.37
N LEU A 646 15.79 17.77 7.34
CA LEU A 646 15.59 17.00 6.11
C LEU A 646 14.34 17.46 5.36
N MET A 647 14.19 17.01 4.11
CA MET A 647 12.99 17.24 3.33
C MET A 647 11.78 16.52 3.91
N ARG A 648 10.58 17.09 3.76
CA ARG A 648 9.35 16.47 4.24
C ARG A 648 8.97 15.27 3.35
N GLU A 649 9.12 14.06 3.88
CA GLU A 649 8.85 12.80 3.16
C GLU A 649 7.38 12.58 2.75
N CYS A 650 6.47 13.46 3.17
CA CYS A 650 5.12 13.46 2.63
C CYS A 650 5.08 13.86 1.15
N PHE A 651 6.11 14.51 0.60
CA PHE A 651 6.25 14.82 -0.82
C PHE A 651 6.84 13.64 -1.60
N ARG A 652 5.96 12.73 -2.06
CA ARG A 652 6.37 11.58 -2.89
C ARG A 652 6.64 11.93 -4.36
N PHE A 653 5.91 12.91 -4.90
CA PHE A 653 6.14 13.48 -6.23
C PHE A 653 7.10 14.68 -6.12
N TYR A 654 7.96 14.91 -7.11
CA TYR A 654 9.03 15.90 -7.02
C TYR A 654 8.52 17.35 -7.01
N ARG A 655 7.44 17.65 -7.75
CA ARG A 655 6.99 19.04 -7.95
C ARG A 655 6.54 19.69 -6.64
N ASN A 656 7.00 20.92 -6.38
CA ASN A 656 6.79 21.72 -5.16
C ASN A 656 7.55 21.24 -3.92
N LEU A 657 8.30 20.13 -3.97
CA LEU A 657 9.20 19.73 -2.89
C LEU A 657 10.36 20.71 -2.73
N ASP A 658 10.90 21.14 -3.86
CA ASP A 658 11.95 22.14 -3.98
C ASP A 658 11.56 23.49 -3.38
N ILE A 659 10.34 23.96 -3.70
CA ILE A 659 9.75 25.16 -3.09
C ILE A 659 9.58 24.96 -1.58
N ASP A 660 9.03 23.82 -1.14
CA ASP A 660 8.89 23.52 0.30
C ASP A 660 10.24 23.56 1.02
N TYR A 661 11.28 22.98 0.44
CA TYR A 661 12.62 22.94 1.03
C TYR A 661 13.24 24.34 1.10
N CYS A 662 13.10 25.17 0.05
CA CYS A 662 13.51 26.57 0.08
C CYS A 662 12.86 27.34 1.23
N PHE A 663 11.58 27.11 1.49
CA PHE A 663 10.87 27.75 2.61
C PHE A 663 11.34 27.24 3.98
N GLN A 664 11.88 26.01 4.09
CA GLN A 664 12.56 25.57 5.32
C GLN A 664 13.82 26.40 5.60
N PHE A 665 14.57 26.79 4.56
CA PHE A 665 15.73 27.67 4.69
C PHE A 665 15.32 29.10 5.04
N LYS A 666 14.30 29.66 4.36
CA LYS A 666 13.79 31.00 4.64
C LYS A 666 13.24 31.14 6.07
N ASP A 667 12.56 30.10 6.59
CA ASP A 667 12.10 30.08 7.99
C ASP A 667 13.25 30.12 9.01
N LYS A 668 14.48 29.81 8.59
CA LYS A 668 15.72 29.97 9.38
C LYS A 668 16.49 31.26 9.08
N GLY A 669 15.95 32.13 8.24
CA GLY A 669 16.53 33.43 7.90
C GLY A 669 17.56 33.40 6.76
N TYR A 670 17.67 32.29 6.04
CA TYR A 670 18.58 32.20 4.89
C TYR A 670 17.95 32.73 3.60
N ARG A 671 18.80 33.31 2.75
CA ARG A 671 18.44 33.80 1.42
C ARG A 671 18.56 32.67 0.39
N ILE A 672 17.73 32.74 -0.65
CA ILE A 672 17.81 31.90 -1.85
C ILE A 672 18.31 32.80 -2.97
N VAL A 673 19.37 32.38 -3.67
CA VAL A 673 20.03 33.20 -4.70
C VAL A 673 20.13 32.42 -6.00
N SER A 674 19.81 33.07 -7.11
CA SER A 674 19.94 32.52 -8.45
C SER A 674 21.05 33.14 -9.28
N ASP A 675 21.65 32.33 -10.14
CA ASP A 675 22.58 32.74 -11.19
C ASP A 675 22.43 31.80 -12.40
N GLY A 676 21.64 32.23 -13.37
CA GLY A 676 21.34 31.52 -14.60
C GLY A 676 22.53 31.44 -15.57
N SER A 677 23.66 32.08 -15.26
CA SER A 677 24.88 31.97 -16.07
C SER A 677 25.65 30.66 -15.81
N LEU A 678 25.28 29.90 -14.78
CA LEU A 678 25.90 28.60 -14.51
C LEU A 678 25.75 27.66 -15.73
N PRO A 679 26.85 27.02 -16.18
CA PRO A 679 26.85 26.26 -17.43
C PRO A 679 26.12 24.92 -17.31
N PHE A 680 24.80 24.96 -17.48
CA PHE A 680 23.90 23.80 -17.52
C PHE A 680 23.09 23.72 -18.82
N VAL A 681 22.68 22.51 -19.17
CA VAL A 681 21.63 22.24 -20.17
C VAL A 681 20.47 21.53 -19.48
N ARG A 682 19.24 22.05 -19.65
CA ARG A 682 17.99 21.37 -19.27
C ARG A 682 17.50 20.51 -20.44
N HIS A 683 17.37 19.22 -20.18
CA HIS A 683 16.77 18.26 -21.09
C HIS A 683 15.30 18.04 -20.72
N GLU A 684 14.61 17.22 -21.50
CA GLU A 684 13.24 16.81 -21.19
C GLU A 684 13.16 16.10 -19.84
N HIS A 685 12.25 16.54 -18.98
CA HIS A 685 12.00 15.90 -17.70
C HIS A 685 10.96 14.78 -17.89
N ARG A 686 11.43 13.55 -18.18
CA ARG A 686 10.55 12.42 -18.52
C ARG A 686 9.56 12.02 -17.42
N GLN A 687 9.96 12.15 -16.14
CA GLN A 687 9.03 11.96 -15.02
C GLN A 687 7.85 12.95 -15.04
N TRP A 688 7.95 14.05 -15.78
CA TRP A 688 6.86 14.98 -16.06
C TRP A 688 6.18 14.71 -17.40
N THR A 689 6.92 14.42 -18.48
CA THR A 689 6.31 14.32 -19.82
C THR A 689 5.61 12.99 -20.08
N GLU A 690 5.97 11.93 -19.36
CA GLU A 690 5.35 10.60 -19.52
C GLU A 690 4.07 10.41 -18.70
N LEU A 691 3.77 11.32 -17.76
CA LEU A 691 2.53 11.27 -16.99
C LEU A 691 1.38 11.94 -17.75
N ASP A 692 0.19 11.34 -17.67
CA ASP A 692 -1.06 11.95 -18.15
C ASP A 692 -1.30 13.31 -17.47
N GLU A 693 -1.87 14.26 -18.20
CA GLU A 693 -2.15 15.62 -17.71
C GLU A 693 -2.97 15.64 -16.41
N ASN A 694 -4.02 14.82 -16.33
CA ASN A 694 -4.86 14.79 -15.12
C ASN A 694 -4.10 14.22 -13.92
N GLN A 695 -3.28 13.19 -14.16
CA GLN A 695 -2.44 12.59 -13.11
C GLN A 695 -1.40 13.59 -12.59
N ARG A 696 -0.79 14.36 -13.50
CA ARG A 696 0.16 15.42 -13.12
C ARG A 696 -0.48 16.50 -12.28
N ASP A 697 -1.66 16.97 -12.68
CA ASP A 697 -2.38 18.03 -11.96
C ASP A 697 -2.82 17.56 -10.58
N GLU A 698 -3.31 16.33 -10.46
CA GLU A 698 -3.71 15.74 -9.18
C GLU A 698 -2.53 15.68 -8.20
N LEU A 699 -1.39 15.11 -8.65
CA LEU A 699 -0.18 14.99 -7.83
C LEU A 699 0.39 16.37 -7.44
N SER A 700 0.41 17.31 -8.39
CA SER A 700 0.89 18.67 -8.20
C SER A 700 0.03 19.43 -7.18
N ARG A 701 -1.31 19.39 -7.34
CA ARG A 701 -2.27 20.03 -6.43
C ARG A 701 -2.13 19.50 -5.01
N LYS A 702 -1.90 18.20 -4.85
CA LYS A 702 -1.72 17.58 -3.53
C LYS A 702 -0.45 18.05 -2.83
N ASN A 703 0.68 18.08 -3.55
CA ASN A 703 1.93 18.64 -3.03
C ASN A 703 1.78 20.12 -2.70
N PHE A 704 1.10 20.88 -3.56
CA PHE A 704 0.85 22.28 -3.30
C PHE A 704 -0.02 22.50 -2.04
N GLY A 705 -1.05 21.68 -1.84
CA GLY A 705 -1.82 21.68 -0.60
C GLY A 705 -0.96 21.35 0.64
N ARG A 706 0.06 20.49 0.54
CA ARG A 706 1.02 20.21 1.63
C ARG A 706 1.91 21.42 1.92
N PHE A 707 2.31 22.16 0.89
CA PHE A 707 3.05 23.41 0.99
C PHE A 707 2.20 24.48 1.68
N LEU A 708 1.01 24.78 1.15
CA LEU A 708 0.09 25.80 1.68
C LEU A 708 -0.33 25.54 3.13
N ARG A 709 -0.57 24.29 3.52
CA ARG A 709 -0.90 23.97 4.92
C ARG A 709 0.19 24.38 5.91
N ARG A 710 1.46 24.42 5.50
CA ARG A 710 2.58 24.82 6.35
C ARG A 710 2.92 26.30 6.20
N TRP A 711 2.94 26.80 4.97
CA TRP A 711 3.49 28.11 4.65
C TRP A 711 2.47 29.15 4.21
N GLY A 712 1.23 28.76 3.89
CA GLY A 712 0.21 29.64 3.31
C GLY A 712 -0.09 30.89 4.14
N ASN A 713 0.09 30.82 5.47
CA ASN A 713 -0.12 31.94 6.38
C ASN A 713 1.18 32.68 6.75
N ARG A 714 2.26 32.49 5.97
CA ARG A 714 3.59 33.03 6.22
C ARG A 714 4.09 33.93 5.07
N PRO A 715 3.33 34.95 4.63
CA PRO A 715 3.74 35.82 3.52
C PRO A 715 5.00 36.63 3.83
N GLU A 716 5.35 36.80 5.11
CA GLU A 716 6.59 37.47 5.52
C GLU A 716 7.87 36.70 5.14
N LEU A 717 7.73 35.46 4.68
CA LEU A 717 8.83 34.71 4.09
C LEU A 717 9.08 35.08 2.62
N LEU A 718 8.23 35.88 1.96
CA LEU A 718 8.43 36.32 0.58
C LEU A 718 9.33 37.55 0.50
N ILE A 719 10.02 37.71 -0.64
CA ILE A 719 10.86 38.89 -0.89
C ILE A 719 9.96 40.13 -1.06
N ALA A 720 8.82 39.98 -1.73
CA ALA A 720 7.89 41.08 -1.99
C ALA A 720 7.23 41.59 -0.70
N ALA A 721 7.43 42.88 -0.39
CA ALA A 721 6.97 43.52 0.85
C ALA A 721 5.43 43.62 1.00
N ASP A 722 4.68 43.55 -0.10
CA ASP A 722 3.21 43.64 -0.14
C ASP A 722 2.51 42.28 -0.35
N ALA A 723 3.25 41.17 -0.17
CA ALA A 723 2.76 39.83 -0.49
C ALA A 723 1.53 39.41 0.33
N LYS A 724 0.58 38.76 -0.33
CA LYS A 724 -0.68 38.32 0.29
C LYS A 724 -0.57 36.89 0.81
N GLY A 725 -0.80 36.72 2.11
CA GLY A 725 -0.99 35.41 2.72
C GLY A 725 -2.33 34.77 2.31
N PHE A 726 -2.45 33.47 2.52
CA PHE A 726 -3.71 32.75 2.37
C PHE A 726 -4.64 33.09 3.54
N GLY A 727 -5.68 33.88 3.28
CA GLY A 727 -6.72 34.11 4.28
C GLY A 727 -7.57 32.85 4.45
N PHE A 728 -7.24 32.01 5.45
CA PHE A 728 -8.21 31.04 5.96
C PHE A 728 -9.38 31.84 6.56
N GLN A 729 -10.45 32.03 5.79
CA GLN A 729 -11.76 32.29 6.38
C GLN A 729 -12.08 31.08 7.25
N GLY A 730 -12.06 31.30 8.56
CA GLY A 730 -12.08 30.25 9.56
C GLY A 730 -13.31 29.38 9.48
N THR A 731 -13.08 28.09 9.71
CA THR A 731 -13.92 27.30 10.60
C THR A 731 -13.00 26.61 11.58
N HIS A 732 -12.69 27.31 12.67
CA HIS A 732 -12.58 26.62 13.95
C HIS A 732 -13.98 26.09 14.25
N HIS A 733 -14.18 24.79 14.06
CA HIS A 733 -14.82 23.87 15.00
C HIS A 733 -14.88 22.48 14.38
#